data_AF-A0A365TSZ1-F1
#
_entry.id   AF-A0A365TSZ1-F1
#
_cell.length_a   1.000
_cell.length_b   1.000
_cell.length_c   1.000
_cell.angle_alpha   90.00
_cell.angle_beta   90.00
_cell.angle_gamma   90.00
#
_symmetry.space_group_name_H-M   'P 1'
#
loop_
_entity.id
_entity.type
_entity.pdbx_description
1 polymer ?
#
loop_
_entity_poly.entity_id
_entity_poly.type
_entity_poly.pdbx_seq_one_letter_code
_entity_poly.pdbx_strand_id
1 'polypeptide(L)'
;MHGLLRRLFAPRWQHPDPEVRRQALQRLDPQQTEQRQALQSLTKDTNSQIRLAALIALDDCAGLVDAYPHHHQDEAWFNAVCQRLSGREGHTDLHQRQALVERINEPRVLNAVALQGDNLNLRLTALSQLNDEDDLIHQACHNGVAAVRHQAAERIDDEEGLKRLLKEARRDRQVVRLARDRLNRLRSDAQWLEAEEQQRETLLKQLEQHTRAPWEPLYGGRFRHLERQWEQLTQPPSAEQEQRFHQALLNCRKTLHDHETQAQARQQSDERREEAENTREQLLEGIEETLDGLCHASAMTVQDIDSLRAQRQLLGQRWQALSDMHPPSDAMRQRYTLVIQHYDQCLEAWQRWCAISDDIKASLSNGDYATLATQVSECQWPEALTPPALLGRAQAALNIENTAPLQPEEENANLDVYAGELDTFEHLLERGAFKSASRLHQRLKPRIEALAGPAAQPLKARLKHLAARLAELRDWRGFVAGPKREQLCASIEALANDIYMAEEALDRHHRQLVKEWKSLGDAAANRDQSARFRSASDRIHERLAPWRDRLSEEREANLKAREALCDQLESLLAQPSEDADPDVLRQIRDKARHQWRHHSPVPRVRSEAVGRRFGTIRHQLQALIDQRADTIAAQKRDLISQVSSLRSDDSQPLAQRIHLTKQLQQQWRALGRAPKGEEQTLWKTFRHECDQLFAQRDAHKNEQAARQQQQLDELQTIIDQMDSWQPNEASEAATLDRFLEQANQLEPLPRNRRSEGMQKRISGIVRARRERLNRLAVADTVQQWHAIMPLVNAHLAEDQRYLSEGTPTDVDAQTVLSASLPAAFSKAHSTRNLQRHQVAAPLSDADYAKIAESLARLRVHLSMLAVGSVRQSDEPLRLAIQVERLNEGFNQERSRDQDINDILVALLALGPMPAKLWDEEVEELDNLLSRLARVPLP
;
A
#
# COMPACT_ATOMS: atom_id res chain seq x y z
N MET A 1 39.86 78.79 48.42
CA MET A 1 38.96 79.46 49.39
C MET A 1 38.11 78.41 50.10
N HIS A 2 38.17 78.41 51.44
CA HIS A 2 37.57 77.41 52.34
C HIS A 2 36.02 77.37 52.30
N GLY A 3 35.46 76.18 52.58
CA GLY A 3 34.14 75.71 52.16
C GLY A 3 32.87 76.34 52.72
N LEU A 4 32.93 77.46 53.47
CA LEU A 4 31.73 78.16 53.98
C LEU A 4 31.28 79.29 53.04
N LEU A 5 32.20 80.06 52.44
CA LEU A 5 31.85 81.15 51.51
C LEU A 5 31.49 80.64 50.10
N ARG A 6 31.98 79.46 49.71
CA ARG A 6 31.61 78.83 48.43
C ARG A 6 30.14 78.38 48.39
N ARG A 7 29.50 78.14 49.55
CA ARG A 7 28.09 77.70 49.65
C ARG A 7 27.06 78.82 49.50
N LEU A 8 27.43 80.07 49.80
CA LEU A 8 26.53 81.24 49.68
C LEU A 8 26.50 81.81 48.26
N PHE A 9 27.52 81.56 47.45
CA PHE A 9 27.64 82.05 46.07
C PHE A 9 27.73 80.92 45.03
N ALA A 10 27.62 79.64 45.44
CA ALA A 10 27.51 78.54 44.50
C ALA A 10 26.19 78.69 43.72
N PRO A 11 26.23 78.53 42.38
CA PRO A 11 25.03 78.61 41.59
C PRO A 11 24.05 77.51 42.04
N ARG A 12 22.74 77.79 42.01
CA ARG A 12 21.69 76.93 42.60
C ARG A 12 21.69 75.49 42.09
N TRP A 13 22.26 75.24 40.91
CA TRP A 13 22.42 73.91 40.35
C TRP A 13 23.51 73.05 41.04
N GLN A 14 24.38 73.62 41.89
CA GLN A 14 25.35 72.89 42.71
C GLN A 14 24.89 72.69 44.16
N HIS A 15 23.62 72.98 44.47
CA HIS A 15 23.10 72.92 45.84
C HIS A 15 23.04 71.47 46.37
N PRO A 16 23.26 71.18 47.68
CA PRO A 16 23.21 69.82 48.22
C PRO A 16 21.84 69.14 48.11
N ASP A 17 20.75 69.91 48.22
CA ASP A 17 19.37 69.44 48.07
C ASP A 17 19.02 69.18 46.59
N PRO A 18 18.63 67.95 46.21
CA PRO A 18 18.23 67.62 44.84
C PRO A 18 17.03 68.41 44.34
N GLU A 19 16.06 68.78 45.18
CA GLU A 19 14.89 69.55 44.72
C GLU A 19 15.27 70.97 44.29
N VAL A 20 16.24 71.58 45.00
CA VAL A 20 16.78 72.90 44.62
C VAL A 20 17.53 72.82 43.29
N ARG A 21 18.30 71.73 43.08
CA ARG A 21 18.98 71.49 41.80
C ARG A 21 18.00 71.26 40.65
N ARG A 22 16.92 70.49 40.87
CA ARG A 22 15.85 70.24 39.90
C ARG A 22 15.15 71.54 39.47
N GLN A 23 14.81 72.42 40.43
CA GLN A 23 14.23 73.73 40.13
C GLN A 23 15.21 74.66 39.38
N ALA A 24 16.50 74.59 39.69
CA ALA A 24 17.52 75.37 39.00
C ALA A 24 17.70 74.90 37.56
N LEU A 25 17.68 73.57 37.33
CA LEU A 25 17.81 72.94 36.02
C LEU A 25 16.74 73.45 35.03
N GLN A 26 15.49 73.59 35.47
CA GLN A 26 14.39 74.12 34.64
C GLN A 26 14.61 75.54 34.11
N ARG A 27 15.56 76.29 34.67
CA ARG A 27 15.88 77.67 34.30
C ARG A 27 17.17 77.79 33.48
N LEU A 28 17.86 76.68 33.23
CA LEU A 28 19.09 76.65 32.43
C LEU A 28 18.75 76.59 30.94
N ASP A 29 19.30 77.51 30.17
CA ASP A 29 19.18 77.58 28.72
C ASP A 29 20.36 76.86 28.04
N PRO A 30 20.12 75.75 27.33
CA PRO A 30 21.18 74.99 26.65
C PRO A 30 21.86 75.74 25.49
N GLN A 31 21.30 76.87 25.04
CA GLN A 31 21.90 77.73 24.01
C GLN A 31 23.01 78.63 24.55
N GLN A 32 23.07 78.84 25.87
CA GLN A 32 24.12 79.64 26.50
C GLN A 32 25.28 78.76 26.97
N THR A 33 26.51 79.07 26.53
CA THR A 33 27.70 78.22 26.77
C THR A 33 27.93 77.87 28.24
N GLU A 34 27.84 78.84 29.15
CA GLU A 34 28.05 78.60 30.59
C GLU A 34 26.94 77.75 31.22
N GLN A 35 25.68 77.96 30.79
CA GLN A 35 24.53 77.21 31.29
C GLN A 35 24.49 75.79 30.70
N ARG A 36 24.95 75.61 29.46
CA ARG A 36 25.19 74.31 28.83
C ARG A 36 26.26 73.52 29.58
N GLN A 37 27.35 74.15 30.01
CA GLN A 37 28.37 73.49 30.86
C GLN A 37 27.79 73.10 32.23
N ALA A 38 26.91 73.91 32.81
CA ALA A 38 26.18 73.56 34.04
C ALA A 38 25.31 72.31 33.82
N LEU A 39 24.53 72.27 32.74
CA LEU A 39 23.74 71.09 32.36
C LEU A 39 24.63 69.85 32.13
N GLN A 40 25.79 70.00 31.47
CA GLN A 40 26.75 68.90 31.27
C GLN A 40 27.34 68.38 32.58
N SER A 41 27.48 69.23 33.60
CA SER A 41 27.87 68.76 34.94
C SER A 41 26.74 67.99 35.63
N LEU A 42 25.47 68.39 35.41
CA LEU A 42 24.30 67.74 35.99
C LEU A 42 23.98 66.37 35.37
N THR A 43 24.49 66.05 34.16
CA THR A 43 24.39 64.69 33.61
C THR A 43 25.17 63.65 34.42
N LYS A 44 26.03 64.10 35.34
CA LYS A 44 26.78 63.25 36.28
C LYS A 44 26.28 63.38 37.72
N ASP A 45 25.07 63.93 37.92
CA ASP A 45 24.48 64.08 39.25
C ASP A 45 24.24 62.72 39.92
N THR A 46 24.30 62.72 41.26
CA THR A 46 24.03 61.54 42.09
C THR A 46 22.54 61.14 42.09
N ASN A 47 21.63 62.09 41.82
CA ASN A 47 20.21 61.83 41.71
C ASN A 47 19.83 61.49 40.25
N SER A 48 19.19 60.34 40.05
CA SER A 48 18.83 59.84 38.71
C SER A 48 17.85 60.73 37.94
N GLN A 49 16.91 61.39 38.62
CA GLN A 49 15.91 62.26 37.98
C GLN A 49 16.53 63.58 37.51
N ILE A 50 17.51 64.11 38.25
CA ILE A 50 18.27 65.30 37.83
C ILE A 50 19.13 64.98 36.62
N ARG A 51 19.82 63.83 36.64
CA ARG A 51 20.59 63.35 35.50
C ARG A 51 19.71 63.19 34.25
N LEU A 52 18.55 62.55 34.38
CA LEU A 52 17.58 62.40 33.29
C LEU A 52 17.15 63.75 32.74
N ALA A 53 16.73 64.67 33.61
CA ALA A 53 16.29 66.00 33.22
C ALA A 53 17.41 66.81 32.54
N ALA A 54 18.67 66.65 32.96
CA ALA A 54 19.82 67.32 32.38
C ALA A 54 20.12 66.80 30.95
N LEU A 55 20.06 65.47 30.76
CA LEU A 55 20.23 64.85 29.45
C LEU A 55 19.11 65.25 28.48
N ILE A 56 17.85 65.29 28.94
CA ILE A 56 16.69 65.76 28.16
C ILE A 56 16.86 67.22 27.75
N ALA A 57 17.28 68.09 28.69
CA ALA A 57 17.48 69.52 28.44
C ALA A 57 18.64 69.81 27.47
N LEU A 58 19.68 68.96 27.48
CA LEU A 58 20.80 69.03 26.50
C LEU A 58 20.47 68.42 25.15
N ASP A 59 19.34 67.71 25.05
CA ASP A 59 18.99 66.88 23.90
C ASP A 59 20.05 65.80 23.58
N ASP A 60 20.68 65.27 24.63
CA ASP A 60 21.76 64.29 24.54
C ASP A 60 21.21 62.85 24.45
N CYS A 61 20.78 62.47 23.25
CA CYS A 61 20.24 61.14 22.98
C CYS A 61 21.26 60.02 23.20
N ALA A 62 22.53 60.25 22.85
CA ALA A 62 23.60 59.27 23.09
C ALA A 62 23.82 59.04 24.60
N GLY A 63 23.87 60.12 25.38
CA GLY A 63 23.98 60.04 26.84
C GLY A 63 22.78 59.35 27.50
N LEU A 64 21.56 59.54 26.97
CA LEU A 64 20.37 58.81 27.43
C LEU A 64 20.49 57.30 27.16
N VAL A 65 20.90 56.91 25.95
CA VAL A 65 21.10 55.51 25.57
C VAL A 65 22.20 54.85 26.41
N ASP A 66 23.31 55.53 26.62
CA ASP A 66 24.45 55.00 27.40
C ASP A 66 24.11 54.85 28.89
N ALA A 67 23.26 55.74 29.45
CA ALA A 67 22.87 55.70 30.85
C ALA A 67 21.72 54.73 31.14
N TYR A 68 20.84 54.48 30.17
CA TYR A 68 19.62 53.69 30.34
C TYR A 68 19.79 52.26 30.88
N PRO A 69 20.85 51.48 30.55
CA PRO A 69 21.02 50.13 31.10
C PRO A 69 20.99 50.08 32.65
N HIS A 70 21.44 51.16 33.31
CA HIS A 70 21.43 51.30 34.76
C HIS A 70 20.06 51.72 35.33
N HIS A 71 19.07 51.95 34.48
CA HIS A 71 17.73 52.49 34.78
C HIS A 71 16.59 51.74 34.06
N HIS A 72 16.80 50.51 33.59
CA HIS A 72 15.82 49.76 32.80
C HIS A 72 14.46 49.52 33.49
N GLN A 73 14.38 49.64 34.82
CA GLN A 73 13.15 49.54 35.61
C GLN A 73 12.43 50.88 35.81
N ASP A 74 13.06 52.00 35.45
CA ASP A 74 12.49 53.34 35.64
C ASP A 74 11.73 53.78 34.39
N GLU A 75 10.40 53.92 34.53
CA GLU A 75 9.50 54.32 33.44
C GLU A 75 9.83 55.69 32.86
N ALA A 76 10.32 56.64 33.67
CA ALA A 76 10.66 57.97 33.16
C ALA A 76 11.86 57.89 32.21
N TRP A 77 12.85 57.06 32.55
CA TRP A 77 14.01 56.78 31.70
C TRP A 77 13.63 56.02 30.43
N PHE A 78 12.80 54.98 30.56
CA PHE A 78 12.30 54.22 29.41
C PHE A 78 11.56 55.13 28.41
N ASN A 79 10.63 55.95 28.90
CA ASN A 79 9.86 56.86 28.06
C ASN A 79 10.75 57.90 27.37
N ALA A 80 11.69 58.51 28.09
CA ALA A 80 12.59 59.51 27.51
C ALA A 80 13.48 58.93 26.40
N VAL A 81 14.07 57.75 26.64
CA VAL A 81 14.89 57.05 25.64
C VAL A 81 14.06 56.68 24.42
N CYS A 82 12.87 56.10 24.63
CA CYS A 82 12.00 55.72 23.52
C CYS A 82 11.53 56.91 22.71
N GLN A 83 11.11 58.01 23.35
CA GLN A 83 10.65 59.23 22.67
C GLN A 83 11.75 59.88 21.82
N ARG A 84 12.99 59.92 22.35
CA ARG A 84 14.16 60.47 21.65
C ARG A 84 14.59 59.57 20.49
N LEU A 85 14.70 58.26 20.70
CA LEU A 85 15.05 57.31 19.63
C LEU A 85 13.96 57.26 18.56
N SER A 86 12.68 57.27 18.93
CA SER A 86 11.57 57.22 17.98
C SER A 86 11.35 58.53 17.20
N GLY A 87 12.05 59.61 17.55
CA GLY A 87 11.92 60.92 16.91
C GLY A 87 10.63 61.67 17.27
N ARG A 88 9.96 61.30 18.37
CA ARG A 88 8.76 62.00 18.85
C ARG A 88 9.09 63.31 19.54
N GLU A 89 10.27 63.34 20.16
CA GLU A 89 10.82 64.51 20.79
C GLU A 89 12.33 64.57 20.56
N GLY A 90 12.94 65.75 20.71
CA GLY A 90 14.35 65.99 20.45
C GLY A 90 14.69 66.24 18.99
N HIS A 91 15.95 66.56 18.71
CA HIS A 91 16.46 67.03 17.41
C HIS A 91 17.60 66.15 16.88
N THR A 92 17.88 65.00 17.50
CA THR A 92 18.86 64.03 17.00
C THR A 92 18.47 63.53 15.61
N ASP A 93 19.37 63.65 14.65
CA ASP A 93 19.09 63.25 13.27
C ASP A 93 18.88 61.73 13.13
N LEU A 94 18.21 61.34 12.04
CA LEU A 94 17.83 59.94 11.80
C LEU A 94 19.02 58.98 11.75
N HIS A 95 20.14 59.39 11.14
CA HIS A 95 21.31 58.52 10.98
C HIS A 95 21.96 58.25 12.34
N GLN A 96 22.07 59.27 13.19
CA GLN A 96 22.53 59.10 14.57
C GLN A 96 21.59 58.22 15.38
N ARG A 97 20.26 58.41 15.27
CA ARG A 97 19.28 57.56 15.95
C ARG A 97 19.38 56.10 15.51
N GLN A 98 19.57 55.83 14.23
CA GLN A 98 19.79 54.47 13.71
C GLN A 98 21.06 53.83 14.30
N ALA A 99 22.18 54.54 14.25
CA ALA A 99 23.45 54.07 14.82
C ALA A 99 23.35 53.81 16.34
N LEU A 100 22.53 54.59 17.06
CA LEU A 100 22.25 54.36 18.47
C LEU A 100 21.38 53.12 18.67
N VAL A 101 20.33 52.92 17.87
CA VAL A 101 19.47 51.73 17.95
C VAL A 101 20.27 50.45 17.72
N GLU A 102 21.21 50.43 16.76
CA GLU A 102 22.10 49.28 16.48
C GLU A 102 22.99 48.86 17.66
N ARG A 103 23.14 49.73 18.67
CA ARG A 103 23.93 49.47 19.87
C ARG A 103 23.09 48.95 21.04
N ILE A 104 21.77 48.88 20.91
CA ILE A 104 20.84 48.54 21.99
C ILE A 104 20.43 47.08 21.89
N ASN A 105 20.70 46.31 22.95
CA ASN A 105 20.25 44.91 23.06
C ASN A 105 19.01 44.73 23.94
N GLU A 106 18.45 45.82 24.50
CA GLU A 106 17.31 45.75 25.43
C GLU A 106 15.99 45.58 24.66
N PRO A 107 15.31 44.41 24.76
CA PRO A 107 14.15 44.09 23.93
C PRO A 107 12.99 45.06 24.14
N ARG A 108 12.82 45.56 25.37
CA ARG A 108 11.75 46.50 25.72
C ARG A 108 11.85 47.81 24.92
N VAL A 109 13.07 48.35 24.77
CA VAL A 109 13.32 49.58 24.00
C VAL A 109 13.22 49.30 22.51
N LEU A 110 13.80 48.20 22.03
CA LEU A 110 13.72 47.80 20.62
C LEU A 110 12.28 47.62 20.16
N ASN A 111 11.43 46.96 20.95
CA ASN A 111 10.00 46.81 20.68
C ASN A 111 9.29 48.16 20.56
N ALA A 112 9.56 49.09 21.49
CA ALA A 112 8.96 50.41 21.50
C ALA A 112 9.39 51.22 20.27
N VAL A 113 10.68 51.21 19.92
CA VAL A 113 11.21 51.89 18.73
C VAL A 113 10.64 51.28 17.44
N ALA A 114 10.55 49.95 17.34
CA ALA A 114 9.93 49.27 16.20
C ALA A 114 8.45 49.67 16.01
N LEU A 115 7.69 49.82 17.10
CA LEU A 115 6.26 50.19 17.07
C LEU A 115 6.03 51.68 16.81
N GLN A 116 6.89 52.53 17.35
CA GLN A 116 6.60 53.96 17.52
C GLN A 116 7.51 54.89 16.73
N GLY A 117 8.57 54.37 16.10
CA GLY A 117 9.52 55.15 15.30
C GLY A 117 8.85 55.98 14.21
N ASP A 118 9.32 57.19 14.00
CA ASP A 118 8.86 58.11 12.95
C ASP A 118 9.29 57.69 11.53
N ASN A 119 10.30 56.83 11.40
CA ASN A 119 10.87 56.39 10.13
C ASN A 119 10.85 54.86 9.95
N LEU A 120 10.57 54.39 8.72
CA LEU A 120 10.54 52.97 8.39
C LEU A 120 11.88 52.26 8.65
N ASN A 121 12.99 52.81 8.16
CA ASN A 121 14.30 52.16 8.29
C ASN A 121 14.69 52.04 9.76
N LEU A 122 14.43 53.06 10.58
CA LEU A 122 14.63 53.00 12.02
C LEU A 122 13.82 51.87 12.68
N ARG A 123 12.55 51.70 12.30
CA ARG A 123 11.72 50.60 12.80
C ARG A 123 12.27 49.23 12.40
N LEU A 124 12.76 49.10 11.16
CA LEU A 124 13.36 47.86 10.68
C LEU A 124 14.69 47.54 11.36
N THR A 125 15.52 48.55 11.64
CA THR A 125 16.76 48.41 12.43
C THR A 125 16.48 47.97 13.87
N ALA A 126 15.39 48.43 14.47
CA ALA A 126 14.96 47.94 15.78
C ALA A 126 14.42 46.51 15.70
N LEU A 127 13.60 46.21 14.69
CA LEU A 127 13.04 44.87 14.45
C LEU A 127 14.14 43.82 14.21
N SER A 128 15.19 44.13 13.45
CA SER A 128 16.26 43.19 13.12
C SER A 128 17.04 42.70 14.33
N GLN A 129 17.03 43.45 15.43
CA GLN A 129 17.69 43.09 16.69
C GLN A 129 16.79 42.28 17.64
N LEU A 130 15.48 42.24 17.40
CA LEU A 130 14.57 41.35 18.13
C LEU A 130 14.73 39.92 17.61
N ASN A 131 14.92 38.96 18.51
CA ASN A 131 15.04 37.53 18.18
C ASN A 131 14.00 36.66 18.89
N ASP A 132 13.37 37.19 19.94
CA ASP A 132 12.33 36.49 20.66
C ASP A 132 11.06 36.41 19.80
N GLU A 133 10.48 35.22 19.72
CA GLU A 133 9.37 34.96 18.81
C GLU A 133 8.07 35.63 19.29
N ASP A 134 7.88 35.82 20.61
CA ASP A 134 6.74 36.58 21.15
C ASP A 134 6.82 38.05 20.77
N ASP A 135 8.03 38.63 20.81
CA ASP A 135 8.28 39.99 20.33
C ASP A 135 7.97 40.14 18.83
N LEU A 136 8.42 39.18 18.01
CA LEU A 136 8.15 39.17 16.57
C LEU A 136 6.66 39.01 16.27
N ILE A 137 5.94 38.14 16.98
CA ILE A 137 4.48 37.99 16.87
C ILE A 137 3.80 39.31 17.25
N HIS A 138 4.23 39.94 18.35
CA HIS A 138 3.68 41.21 18.79
C HIS A 138 3.85 42.31 17.72
N GLN A 139 5.05 42.42 17.11
CA GLN A 139 5.30 43.34 16.00
C GLN A 139 4.47 43.00 14.76
N ALA A 140 4.37 41.72 14.38
CA ALA A 140 3.60 41.27 13.23
C ALA A 140 2.09 41.56 13.37
N CYS A 141 1.56 41.54 14.60
CA CYS A 141 0.14 41.78 14.88
C CYS A 141 -0.21 43.27 15.06
N HIS A 142 0.66 44.04 15.74
CA HIS A 142 0.29 45.35 16.28
C HIS A 142 1.01 46.54 15.64
N ASN A 143 2.06 46.33 14.84
CA ASN A 143 2.80 47.43 14.25
C ASN A 143 1.93 48.23 13.26
N GLY A 144 1.98 49.56 13.32
CA GLY A 144 1.23 50.43 12.42
C GLY A 144 1.68 50.36 10.95
N VAL A 145 2.91 49.92 10.69
CA VAL A 145 3.53 49.90 9.35
C VAL A 145 3.54 48.48 8.78
N ALA A 146 2.95 48.31 7.58
CA ALA A 146 2.79 47.00 6.96
C ALA A 146 4.12 46.27 6.68
N ALA A 147 5.13 46.98 6.16
CA ALA A 147 6.45 46.40 5.88
C ALA A 147 7.10 45.79 7.13
N VAL A 148 6.97 46.45 8.30
CA VAL A 148 7.50 45.94 9.57
C VAL A 148 6.73 44.69 10.02
N ARG A 149 5.40 44.67 9.84
CA ARG A 149 4.59 43.49 10.16
C ARG A 149 4.98 42.29 9.30
N HIS A 150 5.22 42.50 8.01
CA HIS A 150 5.58 41.44 7.07
C HIS A 150 6.96 40.87 7.39
N GLN A 151 7.96 41.72 7.63
CA GLN A 151 9.30 41.29 7.98
C GLN A 151 9.37 40.59 9.35
N ALA A 152 8.52 40.99 10.31
CA ALA A 152 8.38 40.28 11.58
C ALA A 152 7.77 38.89 11.38
N ALA A 153 6.70 38.79 10.58
CA ALA A 153 6.05 37.53 10.25
C ALA A 153 6.96 36.55 9.48
N GLU A 154 7.85 37.07 8.63
CA GLU A 154 8.86 36.30 7.89
C GLU A 154 9.96 35.67 8.76
N ARG A 155 10.01 36.00 10.04
CA ARG A 155 11.03 35.46 10.95
C ARG A 155 10.48 34.45 11.96
N ILE A 156 9.19 34.12 11.85
CA ILE A 156 8.50 33.15 12.70
C ILE A 156 8.48 31.82 11.96
N ASP A 157 9.09 30.80 12.56
CA ASP A 157 9.23 29.46 11.96
C ASP A 157 8.63 28.36 12.86
N ASP A 158 8.37 28.64 14.14
CA ASP A 158 7.76 27.67 15.05
C ASP A 158 6.27 27.41 14.73
N GLU A 159 5.84 26.15 14.88
CA GLU A 159 4.47 25.75 14.56
C GLU A 159 3.44 26.43 15.49
N GLU A 160 3.74 26.53 16.79
CA GLU A 160 2.86 27.19 17.77
C GLU A 160 2.89 28.71 17.58
N GLY A 161 4.05 29.29 17.28
CA GLY A 161 4.21 30.70 16.89
C GLY A 161 3.35 31.07 15.66
N LEU A 162 3.41 30.27 14.59
CA LEU A 162 2.60 30.47 13.38
C LEU A 162 1.10 30.32 13.63
N LYS A 163 0.68 29.36 14.47
CA LYS A 163 -0.73 29.20 14.89
C LYS A 163 -1.24 30.42 15.66
N ARG A 164 -0.43 30.95 16.57
CA ARG A 164 -0.74 32.18 17.32
C ARG A 164 -0.84 33.38 16.39
N LEU A 165 0.11 33.53 15.47
CA LEU A 165 0.10 34.59 14.47
C LEU A 165 -1.18 34.55 13.61
N LEU A 166 -1.62 33.38 13.16
CA LEU A 166 -2.89 33.22 12.43
C LEU A 166 -4.12 33.66 13.23
N LYS A 167 -4.11 33.46 14.55
CA LYS A 167 -5.22 33.80 15.44
C LYS A 167 -5.27 35.30 15.74
N GLU A 168 -4.11 35.92 15.90
CA GLU A 168 -3.94 37.30 16.39
C GLU A 168 -3.85 38.34 15.27
N ALA A 169 -3.20 38.04 14.13
CA ALA A 169 -2.94 38.98 13.03
C ALA A 169 -4.16 39.26 12.11
N ARG A 170 -5.37 39.31 12.67
CA ARG A 170 -6.65 39.43 11.93
C ARG A 170 -6.77 40.68 11.04
N ARG A 171 -5.93 41.68 11.29
CA ARG A 171 -5.95 42.99 10.61
C ARG A 171 -5.13 43.01 9.31
N ASP A 172 -4.21 42.08 9.10
CA ASP A 172 -3.33 42.05 7.93
C ASP A 172 -3.41 40.70 7.19
N ARG A 173 -4.11 40.71 6.04
CA ARG A 173 -4.33 39.50 5.23
C ARG A 173 -3.03 38.89 4.70
N GLN A 174 -1.97 39.68 4.49
CA GLN A 174 -0.70 39.19 3.99
C GLN A 174 0.07 38.45 5.08
N VAL A 175 0.06 38.95 6.32
CA VAL A 175 0.62 38.25 7.49
C VAL A 175 -0.10 36.92 7.71
N VAL A 176 -1.44 36.91 7.65
CA VAL A 176 -2.25 35.68 7.77
C VAL A 176 -1.92 34.68 6.65
N ARG A 177 -1.76 35.15 5.41
CA ARG A 177 -1.37 34.29 4.28
C ARG A 177 0.01 33.68 4.52
N LEU A 178 0.99 34.49 4.90
CA LEU A 178 2.36 34.06 5.13
C LEU A 178 2.44 32.99 6.23
N ALA A 179 1.74 33.22 7.35
CA ALA A 179 1.67 32.26 8.44
C ALA A 179 1.02 30.94 8.01
N ARG A 180 -0.07 31.02 7.22
CA ARG A 180 -0.76 29.83 6.69
C ARG A 180 0.12 29.04 5.73
N ASP A 181 0.79 29.72 4.81
CA ASP A 181 1.63 29.09 3.80
C ASP A 181 2.83 28.38 4.45
N ARG A 182 3.47 29.00 5.45
CA ARG A 182 4.54 28.35 6.23
C ARG A 182 4.05 27.15 7.03
N LEU A 183 2.91 27.30 7.74
CA LEU A 183 2.33 26.19 8.49
C LEU A 183 1.96 25.01 7.57
N ASN A 184 1.48 25.29 6.36
CA ASN A 184 1.22 24.28 5.36
C ASN A 184 2.50 23.59 4.86
N ARG A 185 3.60 24.35 4.68
CA ARG A 185 4.91 23.78 4.30
C ARG A 185 5.45 22.84 5.37
N LEU A 186 5.46 23.26 6.64
CA LEU A 186 5.88 22.39 7.75
C LEU A 186 5.07 21.09 7.79
N ARG A 187 3.75 21.18 7.58
CA ARG A 187 2.88 20.01 7.49
C ARG A 187 3.17 19.14 6.28
N SER A 188 3.39 19.72 5.10
CA SER A 188 3.69 18.95 3.89
C SER A 188 5.03 18.24 4.01
N ASP A 189 6.03 18.89 4.61
CA ASP A 189 7.36 18.32 4.81
C ASP A 189 7.29 17.16 5.82
N ALA A 190 6.55 17.33 6.93
CA ALA A 190 6.30 16.25 7.89
C ALA A 190 5.54 15.08 7.26
N GLN A 191 4.51 15.34 6.47
CA GLN A 191 3.75 14.30 5.75
C GLN A 191 4.61 13.58 4.71
N TRP A 192 5.50 14.30 4.02
CA TRP A 192 6.42 13.72 3.05
C TRP A 192 7.43 12.78 3.72
N LEU A 193 8.00 13.19 4.86
CA LEU A 193 8.88 12.34 5.67
C LEU A 193 8.16 11.07 6.15
N GLU A 194 6.94 11.21 6.68
CA GLU A 194 6.12 10.07 7.13
C GLU A 194 5.78 9.12 5.97
N ALA A 195 5.45 9.66 4.79
CA ALA A 195 5.15 8.86 3.61
C ALA A 195 6.36 8.07 3.10
N GLU A 196 7.56 8.67 3.06
CA GLU A 196 8.79 7.94 2.70
C GLU A 196 9.09 6.82 3.71
N GLU A 197 8.90 7.06 5.01
CA GLU A 197 9.08 6.04 6.05
C GLU A 197 8.10 4.87 5.88
N GLN A 198 6.82 5.16 5.62
CA GLN A 198 5.80 4.15 5.35
C GLN A 198 6.11 3.34 4.07
N GLN A 199 6.59 4.01 3.01
CA GLN A 199 7.01 3.34 1.77
C GLN A 199 8.18 2.40 2.02
N ARG A 200 9.17 2.83 2.81
CA ARG A 200 10.32 2.00 3.22
C ARG A 200 9.88 0.75 3.97
N GLU A 201 9.02 0.90 4.97
CA GLU A 201 8.46 -0.25 5.71
C GLU A 201 7.65 -1.19 4.82
N THR A 202 6.93 -0.65 3.84
CA THR A 202 6.17 -1.44 2.87
C THR A 202 7.11 -2.27 1.99
N LEU A 203 8.18 -1.68 1.47
CA LEU A 203 9.18 -2.38 0.66
C LEU A 203 9.91 -3.47 1.46
N LEU A 204 10.25 -3.19 2.72
CA LEU A 204 10.84 -4.20 3.62
C LEU A 204 9.90 -5.39 3.81
N LYS A 205 8.62 -5.15 4.12
CA LYS A 205 7.63 -6.21 4.26
C LYS A 205 7.48 -7.03 2.98
N GLN A 206 7.51 -6.39 1.82
CA GLN A 206 7.45 -7.08 0.53
C GLN A 206 8.70 -7.94 0.29
N LEU A 207 9.90 -7.42 0.58
CA LEU A 207 11.15 -8.20 0.50
C LEU A 207 11.14 -9.39 1.46
N GLU A 208 10.76 -9.17 2.72
CA GLU A 208 10.66 -10.24 3.73
C GLU A 208 9.65 -11.31 3.33
N GLN A 209 8.50 -10.92 2.76
CA GLN A 209 7.53 -11.88 2.21
C GLN A 209 8.10 -12.64 1.02
N HIS A 210 8.81 -11.96 0.12
CA HIS A 210 9.44 -12.57 -1.04
C HIS A 210 10.47 -13.64 -0.63
N THR A 211 11.23 -13.41 0.45
CA THR A 211 12.19 -14.43 0.96
C THR A 211 11.52 -15.74 1.37
N ARG A 212 10.24 -15.71 1.76
CA ARG A 212 9.46 -16.89 2.20
C ARG A 212 8.66 -17.49 1.04
N ALA A 213 8.61 -16.83 -0.10
CA ALA A 213 7.89 -17.32 -1.27
C ALA A 213 8.63 -18.50 -1.90
N PRO A 214 7.91 -19.51 -2.42
CA PRO A 214 8.54 -20.58 -3.19
C PRO A 214 9.18 -20.02 -4.46
N TRP A 215 10.23 -20.68 -4.95
CA TRP A 215 10.86 -20.30 -6.21
C TRP A 215 9.86 -20.36 -7.38
N GLU A 216 9.91 -19.35 -8.23
CA GLU A 216 9.16 -19.23 -9.48
C GLU A 216 10.05 -18.58 -10.56
N PRO A 217 9.76 -18.74 -11.86
CA PRO A 217 10.61 -18.21 -12.93
C PRO A 217 10.87 -16.69 -12.86
N LEU A 218 9.93 -15.91 -12.31
CA LEU A 218 10.05 -14.47 -12.17
C LEU A 218 10.67 -14.03 -10.84
N TYR A 219 11.06 -14.95 -9.95
CA TYR A 219 11.54 -14.66 -8.60
C TYR A 219 12.71 -13.66 -8.61
N GLY A 220 13.73 -13.91 -9.45
CA GLY A 220 14.90 -13.03 -9.57
C GLY A 220 14.59 -11.67 -10.22
N GLY A 221 13.55 -11.61 -11.07
CA GLY A 221 13.06 -10.35 -11.63
C GLY A 221 12.38 -9.47 -10.59
N ARG A 222 11.48 -10.07 -9.79
CA ARG A 222 10.77 -9.41 -8.67
C ARG A 222 11.73 -8.93 -7.59
N PHE A 223 12.70 -9.78 -7.21
CA PHE A 223 13.74 -9.42 -6.26
C PHE A 223 14.52 -8.15 -6.69
N ARG A 224 15.05 -8.13 -7.93
CA ARG A 224 15.78 -6.96 -8.47
C ARG A 224 14.93 -5.70 -8.64
N HIS A 225 13.61 -5.85 -8.77
CA HIS A 225 12.70 -4.71 -8.81
C HIS A 225 12.55 -4.09 -7.42
N LEU A 226 12.33 -4.91 -6.39
CA LEU A 226 12.23 -4.46 -5.01
C LEU A 226 13.55 -3.84 -4.51
N GLU A 227 14.70 -4.43 -4.87
CA GLU A 227 16.03 -3.87 -4.57
C GLU A 227 16.21 -2.47 -5.18
N ARG A 228 15.84 -2.29 -6.46
CA ARG A 228 15.88 -0.97 -7.12
C ARG A 228 14.92 0.05 -6.52
N GLN A 229 13.72 -0.37 -6.10
CA GLN A 229 12.77 0.53 -5.45
C GLN A 229 13.28 1.01 -4.09
N TRP A 230 14.02 0.17 -3.37
CA TRP A 230 14.68 0.54 -2.13
C TRP A 230 15.78 1.59 -2.36
N GLU A 231 16.63 1.38 -3.38
CA GLU A 231 17.72 2.30 -3.74
C GLU A 231 17.25 3.69 -4.20
N GLN A 232 15.99 3.81 -4.65
CA GLN A 232 15.40 5.07 -5.11
C GLN A 232 14.88 5.97 -3.98
N LEU A 233 14.78 5.45 -2.75
CA LEU A 233 14.34 6.25 -1.60
C LEU A 233 15.42 7.26 -1.19
N THR A 234 15.00 8.50 -0.90
CA THR A 234 15.95 9.59 -0.64
C THR A 234 16.33 9.72 0.83
N GLN A 235 15.42 9.42 1.76
CA GLN A 235 15.73 9.42 3.18
C GLN A 235 16.57 8.18 3.58
N PRO A 236 17.53 8.33 4.51
CA PRO A 236 18.30 7.19 5.00
C PRO A 236 17.43 6.23 5.83
N PRO A 237 17.65 4.91 5.74
CA PRO A 237 17.00 3.94 6.61
C PRO A 237 17.51 4.07 8.05
N SER A 238 16.70 3.61 9.02
CA SER A 238 17.20 3.37 10.38
C SER A 238 18.11 2.13 10.41
N ALA A 239 18.94 2.00 11.45
CA ALA A 239 19.84 0.86 11.60
C ALA A 239 19.08 -0.49 11.63
N GLU A 240 17.89 -0.53 12.23
CA GLU A 240 17.03 -1.73 12.26
C GLU A 240 16.52 -2.07 10.85
N GLN A 241 16.05 -1.07 10.10
CA GLN A 241 15.57 -1.24 8.74
C GLN A 241 16.67 -1.72 7.79
N GLU A 242 17.88 -1.17 7.93
CA GLU A 242 19.04 -1.59 7.15
C GLU A 242 19.42 -3.05 7.43
N GLN A 243 19.40 -3.48 8.70
CA GLN A 243 19.66 -4.88 9.07
C GLN A 243 18.61 -5.83 8.48
N ARG A 244 17.31 -5.48 8.57
CA ARG A 244 16.22 -6.26 7.97
C ARG A 244 16.37 -6.39 6.45
N PHE A 245 16.73 -5.29 5.79
CA PHE A 245 16.97 -5.27 4.34
C PHE A 245 18.12 -6.21 3.96
N HIS A 246 19.28 -6.09 4.62
CA HIS A 246 20.43 -6.97 4.35
C HIS A 246 20.11 -8.44 4.57
N GLN A 247 19.38 -8.78 5.65
CA GLN A 247 18.96 -10.15 5.89
C GLN A 247 18.04 -10.67 4.78
N ALA A 248 17.11 -9.84 4.30
CA ALA A 248 16.22 -10.20 3.22
C ALA A 248 16.98 -10.39 1.89
N LEU A 249 17.98 -9.54 1.58
CA LEU A 249 18.84 -9.70 0.41
C LEU A 249 19.59 -11.04 0.44
N LEU A 250 20.20 -11.38 1.58
CA LEU A 250 20.95 -12.64 1.74
C LEU A 250 20.05 -13.86 1.53
N ASN A 251 18.85 -13.85 2.14
CA ASN A 251 17.89 -14.93 2.00
C ASN A 251 17.41 -15.08 0.54
N CYS A 252 17.10 -13.97 -0.14
CA CYS A 252 16.70 -14.00 -1.55
C CYS A 252 17.80 -14.54 -2.46
N ARG A 253 19.05 -14.10 -2.26
CA ARG A 253 20.22 -14.59 -3.02
C ARG A 253 20.46 -16.08 -2.76
N LYS A 254 20.29 -16.54 -1.52
CA LYS A 254 20.35 -17.96 -1.18
C LYS A 254 19.30 -18.77 -1.94
N THR A 255 18.05 -18.34 -1.98
CA THR A 255 16.98 -19.04 -2.73
C THR A 255 17.32 -19.17 -4.22
N LEU A 256 17.87 -18.12 -4.84
CA LEU A 256 18.32 -18.17 -6.24
C LEU A 256 19.45 -19.18 -6.43
N HIS A 257 20.47 -19.13 -5.57
CA HIS A 257 21.63 -20.02 -5.63
C HIS A 257 21.25 -21.49 -5.39
N ASP A 258 20.38 -21.77 -4.42
CA ASP A 258 19.88 -23.11 -4.13
C ASP A 258 19.14 -23.70 -5.34
N HIS A 259 18.33 -22.88 -6.03
CA HIS A 259 17.64 -23.29 -7.25
C HIS A 259 18.61 -23.57 -8.41
N GLU A 260 19.58 -22.68 -8.65
CA GLU A 260 20.62 -22.88 -9.68
C GLU A 260 21.41 -24.16 -9.43
N THR A 261 21.79 -24.41 -8.18
CA THR A 261 22.50 -25.63 -7.77
C THR A 261 21.66 -26.88 -8.01
N GLN A 262 20.37 -26.85 -7.67
CA GLN A 262 19.45 -27.96 -7.95
C GLN A 262 19.25 -28.20 -9.45
N ALA A 263 19.16 -27.14 -10.25
CA ALA A 263 19.03 -27.24 -11.71
C ALA A 263 20.28 -27.88 -12.33
N GLN A 264 21.48 -27.44 -11.93
CA GLN A 264 22.75 -28.03 -12.36
C GLN A 264 22.88 -29.50 -11.93
N ALA A 265 22.48 -29.85 -10.70
CA ALA A 265 22.49 -31.22 -10.23
C ALA A 265 21.55 -32.14 -11.02
N ARG A 266 20.37 -31.65 -11.42
CA ARG A 266 19.44 -32.39 -12.29
C ARG A 266 20.05 -32.61 -13.67
N GLN A 267 20.60 -31.57 -14.28
CA GLN A 267 21.25 -31.67 -15.58
C GLN A 267 22.40 -32.69 -15.57
N GLN A 268 23.29 -32.64 -14.58
CA GLN A 268 24.36 -33.63 -14.43
C GLN A 268 23.83 -35.07 -14.23
N SER A 269 22.70 -35.23 -13.54
CA SER A 269 22.06 -36.54 -13.38
C SER A 269 21.47 -37.06 -14.69
N ASP A 270 20.92 -36.18 -15.53
CA ASP A 270 20.36 -36.53 -16.83
C ASP A 270 21.48 -36.91 -17.81
N GLU A 271 22.57 -36.15 -17.86
CA GLU A 271 23.77 -36.44 -18.67
C GLU A 271 24.36 -37.82 -18.30
N ARG A 272 24.53 -38.12 -17.00
CA ARG A 272 25.00 -39.44 -16.54
C ARG A 272 24.06 -40.58 -16.92
N ARG A 273 22.75 -40.32 -16.96
CA ARG A 273 21.76 -41.32 -17.38
C ARG A 273 21.88 -41.61 -18.87
N GLU A 274 22.07 -40.59 -19.69
CA GLU A 274 22.28 -40.72 -21.14
C GLU A 274 23.57 -41.50 -21.44
N GLU A 275 24.69 -41.18 -20.77
CA GLU A 275 25.93 -41.95 -20.87
C GLU A 275 25.74 -43.44 -20.51
N ALA A 276 24.93 -43.73 -19.49
CA ALA A 276 24.62 -45.09 -19.07
C ALA A 276 23.71 -45.84 -20.05
N GLU A 277 22.81 -45.17 -20.77
CA GLU A 277 22.01 -45.77 -21.86
C GLU A 277 22.90 -46.05 -23.08
N ASN A 278 23.73 -45.09 -23.51
CA ASN A 278 24.69 -45.27 -24.61
C ASN A 278 25.63 -46.46 -24.38
N THR A 279 26.13 -46.61 -23.14
CA THR A 279 26.99 -47.75 -22.78
C THR A 279 26.23 -49.09 -22.85
N ARG A 280 24.94 -49.12 -22.50
CA ARG A 280 24.12 -50.34 -22.59
C ARG A 280 23.86 -50.75 -24.02
N GLU A 281 23.59 -49.79 -24.88
CA GLU A 281 23.39 -50.00 -26.31
C GLU A 281 24.62 -50.67 -26.93
N GLN A 282 25.82 -50.11 -26.71
CA GLN A 282 27.07 -50.69 -27.21
C GLN A 282 27.33 -52.12 -26.71
N LEU A 283 26.93 -52.45 -25.48
CA LEU A 283 27.09 -53.81 -24.92
C LEU A 283 26.12 -54.82 -25.52
N LEU A 284 24.89 -54.38 -25.82
CA LEU A 284 23.89 -55.22 -26.47
C LEU A 284 24.27 -55.48 -27.92
N GLU A 285 24.66 -54.44 -28.66
CA GLU A 285 25.14 -54.53 -30.04
C GLU A 285 26.27 -55.56 -30.18
N GLY A 286 27.28 -55.51 -29.29
CA GLY A 286 28.41 -56.44 -29.38
C GLY A 286 28.05 -57.93 -29.19
N ILE A 287 27.01 -58.25 -28.41
CA ILE A 287 26.53 -59.64 -28.29
C ILE A 287 25.60 -60.00 -29.45
N GLU A 288 24.73 -59.09 -29.87
CA GLU A 288 23.88 -59.27 -31.05
C GLU A 288 24.73 -59.58 -32.29
N GLU A 289 25.81 -58.83 -32.52
CA GLU A 289 26.78 -59.09 -33.60
C GLU A 289 27.43 -60.48 -33.49
N THR A 290 27.73 -60.92 -32.27
CA THR A 290 28.36 -62.23 -32.08
C THR A 290 27.36 -63.36 -32.31
N LEU A 291 26.13 -63.21 -31.83
CA LEU A 291 25.03 -64.16 -32.09
C LEU A 291 24.72 -64.27 -33.58
N ASP A 292 24.61 -63.13 -34.28
CA ASP A 292 24.38 -63.09 -35.72
C ASP A 292 25.54 -63.74 -36.51
N GLY A 293 26.77 -63.55 -36.04
CA GLY A 293 27.95 -64.24 -36.58
C GLY A 293 27.90 -65.76 -36.48
N LEU A 294 27.17 -66.34 -35.52
CA LEU A 294 27.02 -67.80 -35.37
C LEU A 294 26.03 -68.42 -36.37
N CYS A 295 25.14 -67.60 -36.94
CA CYS A 295 24.22 -68.03 -37.99
C CYS A 295 24.95 -68.16 -39.35
N HIS A 296 25.96 -67.32 -39.56
CA HIS A 296 26.71 -67.19 -40.82
C HIS A 296 28.11 -67.80 -40.77
N ALA A 297 28.44 -68.49 -39.68
CA ALA A 297 29.70 -69.21 -39.56
C ALA A 297 29.71 -70.41 -40.52
N SER A 298 30.88 -71.05 -40.65
CA SER A 298 31.02 -72.27 -41.46
C SER A 298 30.86 -73.56 -40.67
N ALA A 299 31.22 -73.50 -39.38
CA ALA A 299 30.87 -74.50 -38.39
C ALA A 299 30.99 -73.83 -37.01
N MET A 300 30.03 -74.07 -36.13
CA MET A 300 30.13 -73.60 -34.75
C MET A 300 31.22 -74.37 -34.00
N THR A 301 32.10 -73.66 -33.30
CA THR A 301 33.18 -74.27 -32.51
C THR A 301 33.06 -73.99 -31.02
N VAL A 302 33.75 -74.78 -30.19
CA VAL A 302 33.82 -74.59 -28.72
C VAL A 302 34.24 -73.15 -28.38
N GLN A 303 35.17 -72.58 -29.15
CA GLN A 303 35.68 -71.23 -28.93
C GLN A 303 34.63 -70.12 -29.21
N ASP A 304 33.61 -70.40 -30.03
CA ASP A 304 32.53 -69.45 -30.34
C ASP A 304 31.67 -69.31 -29.11
N ILE A 305 31.29 -70.47 -28.58
CA ILE A 305 30.50 -70.61 -27.37
C ILE A 305 31.23 -70.03 -26.16
N ASP A 306 32.54 -70.26 -26.03
CA ASP A 306 33.33 -69.66 -24.95
C ASP A 306 33.47 -68.13 -25.10
N SER A 307 33.53 -67.61 -26.33
CA SER A 307 33.54 -66.16 -26.57
C SER A 307 32.19 -65.53 -26.23
N LEU A 308 31.11 -66.17 -26.65
CA LEU A 308 29.74 -65.74 -26.38
C LEU A 308 29.44 -65.78 -24.86
N ARG A 309 29.90 -66.83 -24.15
CA ARG A 309 29.84 -66.91 -22.67
C ARG A 309 30.60 -65.76 -21.99
N ALA A 310 31.80 -65.42 -22.46
CA ALA A 310 32.60 -64.33 -21.90
C ALA A 310 31.92 -62.96 -22.11
N GLN A 311 31.36 -62.70 -23.30
CA GLN A 311 30.61 -61.47 -23.56
C GLN A 311 29.33 -61.39 -22.73
N ARG A 312 28.56 -62.48 -22.62
CA ARG A 312 27.37 -62.54 -21.75
C ARG A 312 27.68 -62.21 -20.29
N GLN A 313 28.82 -62.70 -19.80
CA GLN A 313 29.32 -62.42 -18.46
C GLN A 313 29.67 -60.94 -18.29
N LEU A 314 30.34 -60.32 -19.29
CA LEU A 314 30.64 -58.88 -19.32
C LEU A 314 29.36 -58.04 -19.38
N LEU A 315 28.42 -58.36 -20.28
CA LEU A 315 27.13 -57.70 -20.40
C LEU A 315 26.39 -57.75 -19.06
N GLY A 316 26.23 -58.93 -18.45
CA GLY A 316 25.53 -59.07 -17.18
C GLY A 316 26.13 -58.21 -16.06
N GLN A 317 27.46 -58.18 -15.95
CA GLN A 317 28.16 -57.35 -14.98
C GLN A 317 28.00 -55.86 -15.24
N ARG A 318 28.26 -55.42 -16.48
CA ARG A 318 28.22 -54.02 -16.88
C ARG A 318 26.81 -53.48 -16.77
N TRP A 319 25.83 -54.22 -17.33
CA TRP A 319 24.41 -53.97 -17.19
C TRP A 319 23.96 -53.82 -15.75
N GLN A 320 24.40 -54.71 -14.84
CA GLN A 320 24.01 -54.64 -13.44
C GLN A 320 24.49 -53.36 -12.77
N ALA A 321 25.79 -53.01 -12.82
CA ALA A 321 26.21 -51.80 -12.10
C ALA A 321 25.76 -50.49 -12.77
N LEU A 322 25.48 -50.49 -14.07
CA LEU A 322 24.78 -49.36 -14.68
C LEU A 322 23.35 -49.27 -14.14
N SER A 323 22.67 -50.41 -13.95
CA SER A 323 21.29 -50.49 -13.45
C SER A 323 21.17 -50.18 -11.96
N ASP A 324 22.23 -50.42 -11.19
CA ASP A 324 22.32 -50.02 -9.79
C ASP A 324 22.39 -48.49 -9.65
N MET A 325 22.95 -47.77 -10.64
CA MET A 325 22.98 -46.30 -10.67
C MET A 325 21.71 -45.70 -11.30
N HIS A 326 21.33 -46.18 -12.48
CA HIS A 326 20.18 -45.69 -13.24
C HIS A 326 19.44 -46.86 -13.89
N PRO A 327 18.13 -47.06 -13.66
CA PRO A 327 17.40 -48.18 -14.27
C PRO A 327 17.36 -48.03 -15.80
N PRO A 328 17.49 -49.14 -16.55
CA PRO A 328 17.39 -49.10 -18.00
C PRO A 328 15.98 -48.72 -18.44
N SER A 329 15.90 -48.01 -19.56
CA SER A 329 14.66 -47.79 -20.32
C SER A 329 13.96 -49.11 -20.65
N ASP A 330 12.63 -49.05 -20.85
CA ASP A 330 11.85 -50.23 -21.17
C ASP A 330 12.28 -50.85 -22.51
N ALA A 331 12.66 -50.01 -23.49
CA ALA A 331 13.21 -50.45 -24.76
C ALA A 331 14.51 -51.25 -24.58
N MET A 332 15.46 -50.73 -23.80
CA MET A 332 16.72 -51.44 -23.53
C MET A 332 16.48 -52.73 -22.74
N ARG A 333 15.53 -52.73 -21.80
CA ARG A 333 15.16 -53.94 -21.04
C ARG A 333 14.59 -55.04 -21.94
N GLN A 334 13.73 -54.68 -22.89
CA GLN A 334 13.18 -55.62 -23.87
C GLN A 334 14.29 -56.19 -24.75
N ARG A 335 15.16 -55.32 -25.29
CA ARG A 335 16.31 -55.72 -26.12
C ARG A 335 17.26 -56.66 -25.36
N TYR A 336 17.58 -56.35 -24.10
CA TYR A 336 18.35 -57.25 -23.22
C TYR A 336 17.69 -58.62 -23.07
N THR A 337 16.38 -58.66 -22.82
CA THR A 337 15.65 -59.92 -22.63
C THR A 337 15.72 -60.80 -23.88
N LEU A 338 15.53 -60.20 -25.05
CA LEU A 338 15.63 -60.89 -26.34
C LEU A 338 17.04 -61.46 -26.58
N VAL A 339 18.07 -60.64 -26.33
CA VAL A 339 19.47 -61.05 -26.47
C VAL A 339 19.81 -62.22 -25.54
N ILE A 340 19.32 -62.20 -24.29
CA ILE A 340 19.54 -63.30 -23.35
C ILE A 340 18.81 -64.56 -23.82
N GLN A 341 17.57 -64.45 -24.32
CA GLN A 341 16.83 -65.58 -24.85
C GLN A 341 17.54 -66.24 -26.04
N HIS A 342 18.06 -65.45 -26.99
CA HIS A 342 18.83 -65.97 -28.13
C HIS A 342 20.14 -66.63 -27.67
N TYR A 343 20.81 -66.03 -26.68
CA TYR A 343 22.00 -66.61 -26.06
C TYR A 343 21.71 -67.98 -25.42
N ASP A 344 20.63 -68.09 -24.65
CA ASP A 344 20.25 -69.32 -23.96
C ASP A 344 19.91 -70.43 -24.97
N GLN A 345 19.16 -70.11 -26.03
CA GLN A 345 18.86 -71.04 -27.13
C GLN A 345 20.13 -71.59 -27.80
N CYS A 346 21.13 -70.73 -28.06
CA CYS A 346 22.41 -71.15 -28.62
C CYS A 346 23.15 -72.11 -27.67
N LEU A 347 23.14 -71.83 -26.37
CA LEU A 347 23.79 -72.68 -25.38
C LEU A 347 23.09 -74.02 -25.18
N GLU A 348 21.76 -74.06 -25.16
CA GLU A 348 20.98 -75.31 -25.06
C GLU A 348 21.21 -76.21 -26.27
N ALA A 349 21.22 -75.64 -27.48
CA ALA A 349 21.59 -76.37 -28.69
C ALA A 349 23.00 -76.95 -28.60
N TRP A 350 23.96 -76.15 -28.12
CA TRP A 350 25.33 -76.60 -27.92
C TRP A 350 25.47 -77.71 -26.85
N GLN A 351 24.73 -77.61 -25.74
CA GLN A 351 24.74 -78.62 -24.67
C GLN A 351 24.19 -79.96 -25.16
N ARG A 352 23.07 -79.96 -25.90
CA ARG A 352 22.51 -81.17 -26.52
C ARG A 352 23.51 -81.81 -27.48
N TRP A 353 24.16 -81.01 -28.31
CA TRP A 353 25.23 -81.47 -29.19
C TRP A 353 26.37 -82.15 -28.42
N CYS A 354 26.88 -81.53 -27.34
CA CYS A 354 27.96 -82.11 -26.55
C CYS A 354 27.62 -83.46 -25.91
N ALA A 355 26.34 -83.73 -25.61
CA ALA A 355 25.92 -84.99 -25.02
C ALA A 355 25.95 -86.17 -26.01
N ILE A 356 25.72 -85.89 -27.30
CA ILE A 356 25.49 -86.91 -28.33
C ILE A 356 26.66 -86.96 -29.34
N SER A 357 27.58 -85.98 -29.33
CA SER A 357 28.62 -85.84 -30.35
C SER A 357 29.58 -87.03 -30.46
N ASP A 358 29.88 -87.69 -29.34
CA ASP A 358 30.75 -88.88 -29.34
C ASP A 358 30.03 -90.11 -29.91
N ASP A 359 28.74 -90.24 -29.63
CA ASP A 359 27.88 -91.30 -30.16
C ASP A 359 27.67 -91.15 -31.67
N ILE A 360 27.39 -89.93 -32.15
CA ILE A 360 27.31 -89.61 -33.59
C ILE A 360 28.62 -89.95 -34.29
N LYS A 361 29.75 -89.61 -33.67
CA LYS A 361 31.08 -89.92 -34.21
C LYS A 361 31.32 -91.42 -34.31
N ALA A 362 30.89 -92.20 -33.32
CA ALA A 362 30.97 -93.65 -33.33
C ALA A 362 30.07 -94.28 -34.43
N SER A 363 28.80 -93.88 -34.51
CA SER A 363 27.84 -94.38 -35.53
C SER A 363 28.29 -94.06 -36.95
N LEU A 364 28.79 -92.85 -37.19
CA LEU A 364 29.32 -92.41 -38.48
C LEU A 364 30.58 -93.21 -38.88
N SER A 365 31.38 -93.66 -37.90
CA SER A 365 32.59 -94.45 -38.16
C SER A 365 32.29 -95.92 -38.41
N ASN A 366 31.22 -96.44 -37.79
CA ASN A 366 30.77 -97.83 -37.92
C ASN A 366 29.83 -98.06 -39.11
N GLY A 367 29.38 -96.99 -39.78
CA GLY A 367 28.44 -97.08 -40.91
C GLY A 367 27.01 -97.46 -40.50
N ASP A 368 26.64 -97.21 -39.24
CA ASP A 368 25.29 -97.50 -38.72
C ASP A 368 24.37 -96.28 -38.93
N TYR A 369 23.84 -96.15 -40.16
CA TYR A 369 23.04 -95.00 -40.56
C TYR A 369 21.67 -94.92 -39.87
N ALA A 370 21.11 -96.05 -39.41
CA ALA A 370 19.84 -96.06 -38.68
C ALA A 370 19.98 -95.46 -37.28
N THR A 371 21.04 -95.84 -36.56
CA THR A 371 21.37 -95.26 -35.26
C THR A 371 21.82 -93.80 -35.42
N LEU A 372 22.57 -93.49 -36.48
CA LEU A 372 22.99 -92.11 -36.81
C LEU A 372 21.79 -91.17 -37.06
N ALA A 373 20.77 -91.61 -37.80
CA ALA A 373 19.57 -90.80 -38.06
C ALA A 373 18.83 -90.44 -36.76
N THR A 374 18.73 -91.41 -35.84
CA THR A 374 18.11 -91.21 -34.53
C THR A 374 18.91 -90.19 -33.72
N GLN A 375 20.23 -90.36 -33.61
CA GLN A 375 21.12 -89.47 -32.85
C GLN A 375 21.19 -88.04 -33.43
N VAL A 376 21.18 -87.88 -34.76
CA VAL A 376 21.11 -86.55 -35.41
C VAL A 376 19.76 -85.88 -35.12
N SER A 377 18.66 -86.64 -35.10
CA SER A 377 17.33 -86.10 -34.76
C SER A 377 17.22 -85.67 -33.28
N GLU A 378 17.86 -86.40 -32.37
CA GLU A 378 17.89 -86.12 -30.93
C GLU A 378 18.66 -84.82 -30.62
N CYS A 379 19.62 -84.44 -31.46
CA CYS A 379 20.34 -83.18 -31.33
C CYS A 379 19.43 -81.95 -31.48
N GLN A 380 18.30 -82.07 -32.21
CA GLN A 380 17.32 -81.00 -32.44
C GLN A 380 17.97 -79.64 -32.70
N TRP A 381 18.97 -79.64 -33.59
CA TRP A 381 19.80 -78.47 -33.85
C TRP A 381 18.99 -77.40 -34.59
N PRO A 382 18.97 -76.13 -34.14
CA PRO A 382 18.19 -75.08 -34.80
C PRO A 382 18.67 -74.82 -36.22
N GLU A 383 17.73 -74.73 -37.18
CA GLU A 383 18.06 -74.48 -38.60
C GLU A 383 18.74 -73.12 -38.83
N ALA A 384 18.45 -72.14 -37.98
CA ALA A 384 19.05 -70.80 -38.05
C ALA A 384 20.53 -70.75 -37.63
N LEU A 385 21.05 -71.76 -36.94
CA LEU A 385 22.42 -71.81 -36.44
C LEU A 385 23.29 -72.70 -37.31
N THR A 386 24.51 -72.26 -37.60
CA THR A 386 25.46 -73.11 -38.33
C THR A 386 25.81 -74.36 -37.51
N PRO A 387 25.60 -75.59 -38.03
CA PRO A 387 25.89 -76.80 -37.26
C PRO A 387 27.39 -76.98 -36.99
N PRO A 388 27.77 -77.70 -35.92
CA PRO A 388 29.14 -78.13 -35.71
C PRO A 388 29.57 -79.07 -36.85
N ALA A 389 30.85 -79.06 -37.21
CA ALA A 389 31.34 -79.76 -38.40
C ALA A 389 31.01 -81.27 -38.44
N LEU A 390 30.98 -81.95 -37.28
CA LEU A 390 30.60 -83.36 -37.20
C LEU A 390 29.11 -83.58 -37.45
N LEU A 391 28.23 -82.70 -36.94
CA LEU A 391 26.80 -82.76 -37.18
C LEU A 391 26.48 -82.50 -38.66
N GLY A 392 27.11 -81.49 -39.26
CA GLY A 392 26.96 -81.21 -40.69
C GLY A 392 27.42 -82.38 -41.58
N ARG A 393 28.49 -83.09 -41.18
CA ARG A 393 28.93 -84.32 -41.86
C ARG A 393 27.95 -85.47 -41.70
N ALA A 394 27.37 -85.65 -40.51
CA ALA A 394 26.37 -86.68 -40.26
C ALA A 394 25.08 -86.42 -41.06
N GLN A 395 24.61 -85.17 -41.12
CA GLN A 395 23.49 -84.74 -41.95
C GLN A 395 23.77 -84.97 -43.44
N ALA A 396 24.97 -84.64 -43.92
CA ALA A 396 25.38 -84.90 -45.31
C ALA A 396 25.43 -86.40 -45.62
N ALA A 397 25.95 -87.23 -44.72
CA ALA A 397 26.00 -88.69 -44.90
C ALA A 397 24.60 -89.32 -45.02
N LEU A 398 23.64 -88.84 -44.21
CA LEU A 398 22.23 -89.25 -44.29
C LEU A 398 21.53 -88.76 -45.57
N ASN A 399 21.97 -87.63 -46.14
CA ASN A 399 21.45 -87.11 -47.40
C ASN A 399 22.04 -87.83 -48.64
N ILE A 400 23.29 -88.29 -48.56
CA ILE A 400 23.99 -89.03 -49.63
C ILE A 400 23.35 -90.43 -49.85
N GLU A 401 22.86 -91.08 -48.79
CA GLU A 401 22.15 -92.36 -48.91
C GLU A 401 20.79 -92.23 -49.65
N ASN A 402 20.26 -91.00 -49.79
CA ASN A 402 18.99 -90.70 -50.45
C ASN A 402 19.10 -90.14 -51.88
N THR A 403 20.31 -89.94 -52.44
CA THR A 403 20.43 -89.30 -53.77
C THR A 403 21.52 -89.93 -54.64
N ALA A 404 21.13 -90.48 -55.80
CA ALA A 404 22.03 -91.04 -56.82
C ALA A 404 22.83 -89.95 -57.59
N PRO A 405 23.98 -90.27 -58.22
CA PRO A 405 25.04 -89.31 -58.50
C PRO A 405 24.97 -88.63 -59.88
N LEU A 406 25.48 -87.39 -59.96
CA LEU A 406 25.81 -86.67 -61.20
C LEU A 406 27.24 -86.08 -61.12
N GLN A 407 28.00 -86.25 -62.20
CA GLN A 407 29.32 -85.66 -62.50
C GLN A 407 29.15 -84.21 -63.03
N PRO A 408 30.18 -83.50 -63.54
CA PRO A 408 31.45 -83.01 -63.00
C PRO A 408 31.50 -81.46 -63.07
N GLU A 409 30.68 -80.75 -62.28
CA GLU A 409 30.72 -79.28 -62.14
C GLU A 409 31.46 -78.80 -60.87
N GLU A 410 31.87 -79.74 -60.00
CA GLU A 410 32.32 -79.46 -58.62
C GLU A 410 33.68 -78.77 -58.48
N GLU A 411 34.60 -78.86 -59.46
CA GLU A 411 35.94 -78.26 -59.33
C GLU A 411 35.95 -76.73 -59.52
N ASN A 412 35.09 -76.18 -60.39
CA ASN A 412 34.97 -74.72 -60.54
C ASN A 412 34.11 -74.07 -59.45
N ALA A 413 33.04 -74.73 -59.01
CA ALA A 413 32.20 -74.25 -57.91
C ALA A 413 32.98 -74.14 -56.58
N ASN A 414 33.94 -75.03 -56.34
CA ASN A 414 34.78 -74.99 -55.14
C ASN A 414 35.74 -73.78 -55.11
N LEU A 415 36.23 -73.30 -56.26
CA LEU A 415 37.15 -72.16 -56.31
C LEU A 415 36.46 -70.84 -55.93
N ASP A 416 35.23 -70.61 -56.39
CA ASP A 416 34.45 -69.42 -56.05
C ASP A 416 34.00 -69.42 -54.58
N VAL A 417 33.67 -70.59 -54.03
CA VAL A 417 33.38 -70.75 -52.60
C VAL A 417 34.59 -70.37 -51.74
N TYR A 418 35.80 -70.83 -52.09
CA TYR A 418 37.01 -70.45 -51.35
C TYR A 418 37.38 -68.97 -51.51
N ALA A 419 37.04 -68.34 -52.64
CA ALA A 419 37.21 -66.90 -52.83
C ALA A 419 36.31 -66.09 -51.88
N GLY A 420 35.02 -66.44 -51.78
CA GLY A 420 34.07 -65.79 -50.87
C GLY A 420 34.39 -66.04 -49.38
N GLU A 421 34.91 -67.22 -49.03
CA GLU A 421 35.37 -67.49 -47.66
C GLU A 421 36.63 -66.69 -47.30
N LEU A 422 37.50 -66.36 -48.28
CA LEU A 422 38.64 -65.45 -48.08
C LEU A 422 38.22 -63.98 -47.96
N ASP A 423 37.19 -63.53 -48.67
CA ASP A 423 36.61 -62.19 -48.47
C ASP A 423 36.03 -62.04 -47.05
N THR A 424 35.35 -63.09 -46.58
CA THR A 424 34.85 -63.14 -45.20
C THR A 424 35.99 -63.12 -44.19
N PHE A 425 37.10 -63.81 -44.47
CA PHE A 425 38.30 -63.78 -43.63
C PHE A 425 38.95 -62.39 -43.57
N GLU A 426 39.01 -61.68 -44.69
CA GLU A 426 39.51 -60.30 -44.76
C GLU A 426 38.63 -59.34 -43.95
N HIS A 427 37.31 -59.41 -44.10
CA HIS A 427 36.37 -58.55 -43.37
C HIS A 427 36.43 -58.75 -41.85
N LEU A 428 36.62 -60.00 -41.40
CA LEU A 428 36.82 -60.32 -39.99
C LEU A 428 38.14 -59.74 -39.44
N LEU A 429 39.18 -59.64 -40.28
CA LEU A 429 40.45 -59.02 -39.88
C LEU A 429 40.33 -57.50 -39.81
N GLU A 430 39.63 -56.87 -40.75
CA GLU A 430 39.41 -55.40 -40.76
C GLU A 430 38.56 -54.92 -39.59
N ARG A 431 37.58 -55.73 -39.17
CA ARG A 431 36.74 -55.45 -37.99
C ARG A 431 37.38 -55.88 -36.66
N GLY A 432 38.63 -56.37 -36.68
CA GLY A 432 39.36 -56.81 -35.47
C GLY A 432 38.80 -58.06 -34.79
N ALA A 433 37.96 -58.85 -35.49
CA ALA A 433 37.30 -60.05 -34.99
C ALA A 433 38.23 -61.27 -34.92
N PHE A 434 39.29 -61.15 -34.11
CA PHE A 434 40.45 -62.06 -34.06
C PHE A 434 40.09 -63.56 -33.92
N LYS A 435 39.18 -63.92 -33.01
CA LYS A 435 38.86 -65.34 -32.76
C LYS A 435 38.19 -65.99 -33.97
N SER A 436 37.27 -65.27 -34.61
CA SER A 436 36.54 -65.76 -35.80
C SER A 436 37.49 -65.82 -37.01
N ALA A 437 38.31 -64.79 -37.21
CA ALA A 437 39.36 -64.78 -38.23
C ALA A 437 40.39 -65.93 -38.04
N SER A 438 40.79 -66.22 -36.81
CA SER A 438 41.75 -67.30 -36.50
C SER A 438 41.25 -68.69 -36.84
N ARG A 439 39.97 -68.96 -36.55
CA ARG A 439 39.33 -70.25 -36.89
C ARG A 439 39.08 -70.40 -38.37
N LEU A 440 38.66 -69.32 -39.02
CA LEU A 440 38.49 -69.31 -40.46
C LEU A 440 39.82 -69.57 -41.18
N HIS A 441 40.92 -68.96 -40.72
CA HIS A 441 42.26 -69.24 -41.23
C HIS A 441 42.67 -70.71 -41.07
N GLN A 442 42.50 -71.29 -39.87
CA GLN A 442 42.85 -72.69 -39.61
C GLN A 442 42.05 -73.68 -40.47
N ARG A 443 40.79 -73.36 -40.79
CA ARG A 443 39.94 -74.17 -41.66
C ARG A 443 40.31 -74.02 -43.14
N LEU A 444 40.54 -72.80 -43.59
CA LEU A 444 40.86 -72.50 -44.99
C LEU A 444 42.25 -72.96 -45.40
N LYS A 445 43.22 -72.87 -44.49
CA LYS A 445 44.63 -73.15 -44.78
C LYS A 445 44.89 -74.52 -45.44
N PRO A 446 44.55 -75.66 -44.82
CA PRO A 446 44.83 -76.96 -45.40
C PRO A 446 44.04 -77.20 -46.70
N ARG A 447 42.84 -76.63 -46.83
CA ARG A 447 41.95 -76.83 -47.99
C ARG A 447 42.44 -76.06 -49.22
N ILE A 448 42.81 -74.80 -49.05
CA ILE A 448 43.34 -73.96 -50.13
C ILE A 448 44.76 -74.40 -50.50
N GLU A 449 45.59 -74.82 -49.54
CA GLU A 449 46.94 -75.36 -49.81
C GLU A 449 46.91 -76.66 -50.64
N ALA A 450 45.88 -77.50 -50.48
CA ALA A 450 45.70 -78.75 -51.21
C ALA A 450 45.23 -78.61 -52.68
N LEU A 451 44.74 -77.43 -53.09
CA LEU A 451 44.28 -77.20 -54.47
C LEU A 451 45.44 -77.27 -55.50
N ALA A 452 45.24 -77.99 -56.60
CA ALA A 452 46.21 -78.15 -57.68
C ALA A 452 45.77 -77.38 -58.95
N GLY A 453 46.74 -76.88 -59.73
CA GLY A 453 46.49 -76.16 -60.98
C GLY A 453 46.77 -74.65 -60.91
N PRO A 454 46.86 -73.96 -62.08
CA PRO A 454 47.23 -72.55 -62.17
C PRO A 454 46.15 -71.60 -61.60
N ALA A 455 44.88 -71.98 -61.63
CA ALA A 455 43.76 -71.19 -61.10
C ALA A 455 43.71 -71.11 -59.55
N ALA A 456 44.44 -71.98 -58.83
CA ALA A 456 44.46 -72.00 -57.36
C ALA A 456 45.51 -71.06 -56.73
N GLN A 457 46.48 -70.58 -57.51
CA GLN A 457 47.57 -69.72 -57.02
C GLN A 457 47.11 -68.37 -56.43
N PRO A 458 46.11 -67.66 -56.99
CA PRO A 458 45.62 -66.41 -56.42
C PRO A 458 45.04 -66.59 -55.00
N LEU A 459 44.29 -67.67 -54.77
CA LEU A 459 43.69 -67.98 -53.46
C LEU A 459 44.76 -68.33 -52.42
N LYS A 460 45.79 -69.09 -52.80
CA LYS A 460 46.93 -69.41 -51.93
C LYS A 460 47.71 -68.15 -51.52
N ALA A 461 47.94 -67.23 -52.45
CA ALA A 461 48.61 -65.97 -52.17
C ALA A 461 47.79 -65.08 -51.21
N ARG A 462 46.47 -64.99 -51.45
CA ARG A 462 45.55 -64.18 -50.63
C ARG A 462 45.41 -64.73 -49.21
N LEU A 463 45.27 -66.04 -49.05
CA LEU A 463 45.28 -66.71 -47.75
C LEU A 463 46.56 -66.41 -46.95
N LYS A 464 47.73 -66.44 -47.61
CA LYS A 464 49.02 -66.15 -46.96
C LYS A 464 49.11 -64.71 -46.45
N HIS A 465 48.57 -63.75 -47.20
CA HIS A 465 48.55 -62.34 -46.78
C HIS A 465 47.64 -62.12 -45.55
N LEU A 466 46.42 -62.67 -45.58
CA LEU A 466 45.48 -62.56 -44.48
C LEU A 466 45.97 -63.31 -43.21
N ALA A 467 46.70 -64.42 -43.39
CA ALA A 467 47.36 -65.14 -42.31
C ALA A 467 48.40 -64.28 -41.56
N ALA A 468 49.16 -63.44 -42.29
CA ALA A 468 50.14 -62.54 -41.68
C ALA A 468 49.46 -61.44 -40.85
N ARG A 469 48.40 -60.82 -41.39
CA ARG A 469 47.57 -59.84 -40.66
C ARG A 469 46.94 -60.41 -39.38
N LEU A 470 46.49 -61.67 -39.43
CA LEU A 470 45.97 -62.37 -38.26
C LEU A 470 47.06 -62.57 -37.18
N ALA A 471 48.29 -62.90 -37.58
CA ALA A 471 49.38 -63.11 -36.64
C ALA A 471 49.73 -61.81 -35.87
N GLU A 472 49.71 -60.66 -36.54
CA GLU A 472 49.93 -59.34 -35.92
C GLU A 472 48.87 -59.02 -34.85
N LEU A 473 47.58 -59.29 -35.11
CA LEU A 473 46.49 -59.07 -34.16
C LEU A 473 46.57 -59.97 -32.90
N ARG A 474 47.17 -61.15 -33.02
CA ARG A 474 47.35 -62.09 -31.89
C ARG A 474 48.37 -61.56 -30.87
N ASP A 475 49.49 -61.05 -31.37
CA ASP A 475 50.62 -60.66 -30.53
C ASP A 475 50.31 -59.36 -29.74
N TRP A 476 49.45 -58.48 -30.30
CA TRP A 476 48.93 -57.30 -29.59
C TRP A 476 48.05 -57.62 -28.36
N ARG A 477 47.35 -58.76 -28.36
CA ARG A 477 46.35 -59.10 -27.33
C ARG A 477 46.96 -59.76 -26.08
N GLY A 478 48.05 -60.49 -26.24
CA GLY A 478 48.80 -61.11 -25.14
C GLY A 478 49.57 -60.11 -24.28
N PHE A 479 49.96 -58.97 -24.86
CA PHE A 479 50.74 -57.93 -24.20
C PHE A 479 49.94 -57.07 -23.19
N VAL A 480 48.60 -57.01 -23.28
CA VAL A 480 47.77 -56.04 -22.55
C VAL A 480 47.05 -56.60 -21.30
N ALA A 481 46.76 -57.90 -21.22
CA ALA A 481 45.85 -58.46 -20.20
C ALA A 481 46.52 -58.92 -18.88
N GLY A 482 47.79 -59.37 -18.93
CA GLY A 482 48.51 -59.93 -17.78
C GLY A 482 48.75 -58.93 -16.62
N PRO A 483 49.26 -57.72 -16.88
CA PRO A 483 49.54 -56.73 -15.82
C PRO A 483 48.28 -56.30 -15.05
N LYS A 484 47.12 -56.24 -15.72
CA LYS A 484 45.86 -55.76 -15.14
C LYS A 484 45.26 -56.72 -14.11
N ARG A 485 45.51 -58.03 -14.22
CA ARG A 485 45.06 -59.01 -13.20
C ARG A 485 45.87 -58.95 -11.92
N GLU A 486 47.18 -58.78 -12.03
CA GLU A 486 48.04 -58.59 -10.86
C GLU A 486 47.64 -57.32 -10.10
N GLN A 487 47.31 -56.24 -10.84
CA GLN A 487 46.79 -55.01 -10.26
C GLN A 487 45.47 -55.22 -9.49
N LEU A 488 44.53 -56.03 -10.02
CA LEU A 488 43.26 -56.30 -9.33
C LEU A 488 43.44 -57.13 -8.05
N CYS A 489 44.36 -58.11 -8.05
CA CYS A 489 44.73 -58.83 -6.83
C CYS A 489 45.30 -57.88 -5.77
N ALA A 490 46.26 -57.03 -6.15
CA ALA A 490 46.83 -56.05 -5.24
C ALA A 490 45.77 -55.06 -4.72
N SER A 491 44.86 -54.59 -5.58
CA SER A 491 43.79 -53.67 -5.20
C SER A 491 42.78 -54.26 -4.22
N ILE A 492 42.34 -55.52 -4.41
CA ILE A 492 41.39 -56.14 -3.47
C ILE A 492 42.07 -56.49 -2.15
N GLU A 493 43.35 -56.88 -2.18
CA GLU A 493 44.15 -57.12 -0.98
C GLU A 493 44.36 -55.82 -0.19
N ALA A 494 44.68 -54.72 -0.87
CA ALA A 494 44.77 -53.40 -0.26
C ALA A 494 43.43 -52.96 0.35
N LEU A 495 42.32 -53.16 -0.38
CA LEU A 495 40.97 -52.86 0.11
C LEU A 495 40.60 -53.70 1.35
N ALA A 496 41.00 -54.97 1.38
CA ALA A 496 40.78 -55.85 2.53
C ALA A 496 41.61 -55.44 3.75
N ASN A 497 42.81 -54.87 3.52
CA ASN A 497 43.72 -54.44 4.57
C ASN A 497 43.45 -53.00 5.08
N ASP A 498 42.70 -52.19 4.32
CA ASP A 498 42.30 -50.85 4.76
C ASP A 498 41.15 -50.92 5.79
N ILE A 499 41.55 -51.04 7.06
CA ILE A 499 40.63 -51.12 8.21
C ILE A 499 39.88 -49.80 8.50
N TYR A 500 40.27 -48.67 7.90
CA TYR A 500 39.71 -47.35 8.21
C TYR A 500 38.61 -46.90 7.24
N MET A 501 38.42 -47.62 6.13
CA MET A 501 37.38 -47.30 5.15
C MET A 501 35.95 -47.44 5.72
N ALA A 502 35.08 -46.47 5.43
CA ALA A 502 33.67 -46.54 5.80
C ALA A 502 32.94 -47.71 5.10
N GLU A 503 31.98 -48.33 5.79
CA GLU A 503 31.38 -49.60 5.35
C GLU A 503 30.64 -49.48 4.01
N GLU A 504 29.96 -48.37 3.74
CA GLU A 504 29.27 -48.15 2.46
C GLU A 504 30.27 -48.03 1.29
N ALA A 505 31.38 -47.31 1.49
CA ALA A 505 32.43 -47.18 0.49
C ALA A 505 33.12 -48.53 0.26
N LEU A 506 33.36 -49.27 1.34
CA LEU A 506 33.94 -50.61 1.29
C LEU A 506 33.05 -51.59 0.49
N ASP A 507 31.74 -51.62 0.72
CA ASP A 507 30.79 -52.47 -0.03
C ASP A 507 30.74 -52.08 -1.52
N ARG A 508 30.76 -50.77 -1.83
CA ARG A 508 30.75 -50.26 -3.21
C ARG A 508 32.03 -50.65 -3.96
N HIS A 509 33.20 -50.39 -3.37
CA HIS A 509 34.50 -50.72 -3.96
C HIS A 509 34.71 -52.22 -4.08
N HIS A 510 34.26 -53.00 -3.09
CA HIS A 510 34.30 -54.47 -3.15
C HIS A 510 33.49 -55.01 -4.33
N ARG A 511 32.24 -54.56 -4.49
CA ARG A 511 31.39 -54.95 -5.63
C ARG A 511 32.02 -54.54 -6.97
N GLN A 512 32.64 -53.37 -7.04
CA GLN A 512 33.33 -52.90 -8.23
C GLN A 512 34.52 -53.80 -8.59
N LEU A 513 35.40 -54.12 -7.63
CA LEU A 513 36.55 -54.99 -7.88
C LEU A 513 36.12 -56.41 -8.27
N VAL A 514 35.11 -56.97 -7.60
CA VAL A 514 34.53 -58.28 -7.96
C VAL A 514 33.95 -58.26 -9.37
N LYS A 515 33.31 -57.16 -9.76
CA LYS A 515 32.81 -56.97 -11.12
C LYS A 515 33.96 -56.87 -12.13
N GLU A 516 34.97 -56.04 -11.88
CA GLU A 516 36.13 -55.88 -12.77
C GLU A 516 36.92 -57.18 -12.94
N TRP A 517 37.11 -57.93 -11.87
CA TRP A 517 37.73 -59.26 -11.88
C TRP A 517 37.02 -60.24 -12.81
N LYS A 518 35.68 -60.31 -12.69
CA LYS A 518 34.85 -61.18 -13.52
C LYS A 518 34.75 -60.70 -14.99
N SER A 519 35.15 -59.47 -15.31
CA SER A 519 35.07 -58.92 -16.68
C SER A 519 36.25 -59.28 -17.57
N LEU A 520 37.39 -59.69 -16.97
CA LEU A 520 38.63 -60.04 -17.69
C LEU A 520 38.65 -61.47 -18.28
N GLY A 521 37.70 -62.34 -17.93
CA GLY A 521 37.53 -63.71 -18.47
C GLY A 521 38.66 -64.70 -18.15
N ASP A 522 38.45 -66.01 -18.23
CA ASP A 522 39.38 -67.00 -17.63
C ASP A 522 40.74 -67.17 -18.34
N ALA A 523 40.86 -66.75 -19.60
CA ALA A 523 42.01 -67.04 -20.47
C ALA A 523 43.36 -66.39 -20.10
N ALA A 524 43.43 -65.61 -19.02
CA ALA A 524 44.63 -64.86 -18.60
C ALA A 524 44.96 -64.97 -17.10
N ALA A 525 44.26 -65.80 -16.31
CA ALA A 525 44.52 -65.95 -14.87
C ALA A 525 45.30 -67.23 -14.59
N ASN A 526 46.38 -67.11 -13.82
CA ASN A 526 47.00 -68.27 -13.20
C ASN A 526 46.24 -68.63 -11.89
N ARG A 527 46.34 -69.90 -11.47
CA ARG A 527 45.63 -70.47 -10.31
C ARG A 527 45.90 -69.71 -9.00
N ASP A 528 47.10 -69.15 -8.87
CA ASP A 528 47.56 -68.37 -7.71
C ASP A 528 46.78 -67.05 -7.53
N GLN A 529 46.68 -66.24 -8.59
CA GLN A 529 45.97 -64.96 -8.58
C GLN A 529 44.49 -65.12 -8.20
N SER A 530 43.87 -66.22 -8.62
CA SER A 530 42.46 -66.52 -8.29
C SER A 530 42.25 -66.84 -6.80
N ALA A 531 43.22 -67.51 -6.16
CA ALA A 531 43.14 -67.82 -4.73
C ALA A 531 43.31 -66.55 -3.87
N ARG A 532 44.28 -65.71 -4.23
CA ARG A 532 44.55 -64.40 -3.59
C ARG A 532 43.32 -63.49 -3.60
N PHE A 533 42.69 -63.33 -4.76
CA PHE A 533 41.51 -62.48 -4.91
C PHE A 533 40.32 -62.96 -4.06
N ARG A 534 40.07 -64.28 -4.00
CA ARG A 534 38.97 -64.86 -3.19
C ARG A 534 39.19 -64.63 -1.70
N SER A 535 40.39 -64.91 -1.20
CA SER A 535 40.73 -64.73 0.22
C SER A 535 40.56 -63.27 0.68
N ALA A 536 40.98 -62.30 -0.13
CA ALA A 536 40.74 -60.88 0.17
C ALA A 536 39.25 -60.51 0.16
N SER A 537 38.49 -61.04 -0.81
CA SER A 537 37.04 -60.84 -0.90
C SER A 537 36.28 -61.39 0.31
N ASP A 538 36.65 -62.57 0.80
CA ASP A 538 35.98 -63.21 1.95
C ASP A 538 36.16 -62.40 3.25
N ARG A 539 37.36 -61.85 3.48
CA ARG A 539 37.63 -60.96 4.61
C ARG A 539 36.79 -59.68 4.58
N ILE A 540 36.59 -59.09 3.39
CA ILE A 540 35.73 -57.91 3.24
C ILE A 540 34.26 -58.26 3.51
N HIS A 541 33.80 -59.45 3.08
CA HIS A 541 32.45 -59.93 3.36
C HIS A 541 32.16 -60.07 4.85
N GLU A 542 33.08 -60.65 5.61
CA GLU A 542 32.95 -60.83 7.07
C GLU A 542 32.83 -59.48 7.79
N ARG A 543 33.67 -58.50 7.43
CA ARG A 543 33.63 -57.14 8.00
C ARG A 543 32.32 -56.41 7.69
N LEU A 544 31.74 -56.61 6.51
CA LEU A 544 30.51 -55.93 6.11
C LEU A 544 29.24 -56.53 6.73
N ALA A 545 29.31 -57.71 7.35
CA ALA A 545 28.12 -58.40 7.86
C ALA A 545 27.32 -57.58 8.89
N PRO A 546 27.92 -57.01 9.97
CA PRO A 546 27.15 -56.25 10.97
C PRO A 546 26.51 -54.96 10.42
N TRP A 547 27.16 -54.32 9.44
CA TRP A 547 26.60 -53.14 8.77
C TRP A 547 25.41 -53.52 7.87
N ARG A 548 25.50 -54.65 7.16
CA ARG A 548 24.39 -55.17 6.34
C ARG A 548 23.19 -55.58 7.21
N ASP A 549 23.44 -56.11 8.42
CA ASP A 549 22.38 -56.42 9.38
C ASP A 549 21.67 -55.15 9.86
N ARG A 550 22.40 -54.11 10.27
CA ARG A 550 21.81 -52.79 10.61
C ARG A 550 20.96 -52.21 9.48
N LEU A 551 21.45 -52.28 8.24
CA LEU A 551 20.71 -51.79 7.07
C LEU A 551 19.42 -52.61 6.81
N SER A 552 19.42 -53.88 7.18
CA SER A 552 18.22 -54.73 7.14
C SER A 552 17.20 -54.30 8.19
N GLU A 553 17.64 -54.03 9.43
CA GLU A 553 16.80 -53.53 10.52
C GLU A 553 16.18 -52.16 10.19
N GLU A 554 16.95 -51.23 9.64
CA GLU A 554 16.45 -49.91 9.20
C GLU A 554 15.35 -50.04 8.13
N ARG A 555 15.53 -50.95 7.17
CA ARG A 555 14.51 -51.22 6.15
C ARG A 555 13.23 -51.77 6.78
N GLU A 556 13.36 -52.68 7.75
CA GLU A 556 12.21 -53.25 8.46
C GLU A 556 11.48 -52.18 9.31
N ALA A 557 12.22 -51.27 9.95
CA ALA A 557 11.64 -50.12 10.67
C ALA A 557 10.89 -49.17 9.72
N ASN A 558 11.47 -48.87 8.55
CA ASN A 558 10.81 -48.07 7.52
C ASN A 558 9.54 -48.74 6.98
N LEU A 559 9.54 -50.07 6.84
CA LEU A 559 8.35 -50.81 6.44
C LEU A 559 7.23 -50.68 7.48
N LYS A 560 7.54 -50.88 8.76
CA LYS A 560 6.56 -50.69 9.85
C LYS A 560 5.98 -49.27 9.88
N ALA A 561 6.82 -48.25 9.66
CA ALA A 561 6.36 -46.86 9.59
C ALA A 561 5.42 -46.62 8.40
N ARG A 562 5.69 -47.21 7.23
CA ARG A 562 4.79 -47.16 6.07
C ARG A 562 3.46 -47.90 6.32
N GLU A 563 3.50 -49.05 6.99
CA GLU A 563 2.29 -49.80 7.37
C GLU A 563 1.43 -48.98 8.35
N ALA A 564 2.03 -48.40 9.39
CA ALA A 564 1.32 -47.55 10.35
C ALA A 564 0.71 -46.29 9.69
N LEU A 565 1.40 -45.69 8.72
CA LEU A 565 0.84 -44.58 7.93
C LEU A 565 -0.40 -45.01 7.14
N CYS A 566 -0.36 -46.20 6.52
CA CYS A 566 -1.53 -46.74 5.83
C CYS A 566 -2.70 -46.96 6.82
N ASP A 567 -2.44 -47.55 7.99
CA ASP A 567 -3.46 -47.81 9.01
C ASP A 567 -4.15 -46.51 9.48
N GLN A 568 -3.37 -45.45 9.73
CA GLN A 568 -3.91 -44.14 10.15
C GLN A 568 -4.82 -43.51 9.09
N LEU A 569 -4.42 -43.57 7.82
CA LEU A 569 -5.19 -43.00 6.72
C LEU A 569 -6.44 -43.82 6.41
N GLU A 570 -6.37 -45.15 6.51
CA GLU A 570 -7.53 -46.03 6.39
C GLU A 570 -8.55 -45.77 7.50
N SER A 571 -8.11 -45.57 8.75
CA SER A 571 -8.99 -45.19 9.85
C SER A 571 -9.73 -43.88 9.59
N LEU A 572 -9.05 -42.88 9.01
CA LEU A 572 -9.67 -41.62 8.62
C LEU A 572 -10.71 -41.82 7.51
N LEU A 573 -10.41 -42.67 6.52
CA LEU A 573 -11.30 -42.94 5.38
C LEU A 573 -12.52 -43.79 5.76
N ALA A 574 -12.41 -44.62 6.80
CA ALA A 574 -13.51 -45.42 7.31
C ALA A 574 -14.61 -44.55 7.96
N GLN A 575 -14.23 -43.47 8.63
CA GLN A 575 -15.14 -42.56 9.34
C GLN A 575 -14.74 -41.09 9.12
N PRO A 576 -14.94 -40.54 7.92
CA PRO A 576 -14.61 -39.15 7.64
C PRO A 576 -15.63 -38.21 8.30
N SER A 577 -15.15 -37.15 8.97
CA SER A 577 -16.04 -36.12 9.55
C SER A 577 -16.96 -35.51 8.48
N GLU A 578 -18.22 -35.22 8.85
CA GLU A 578 -19.20 -34.62 7.93
C GLU A 578 -18.82 -33.19 7.50
N ASP A 579 -18.17 -32.45 8.40
CA ASP A 579 -17.70 -31.08 8.22
C ASP A 579 -16.21 -31.00 7.88
N ALA A 580 -15.59 -32.11 7.49
CA ALA A 580 -14.16 -32.15 7.17
C ALA A 580 -13.83 -31.16 6.03
N ASP A 581 -13.02 -30.15 6.37
CA ASP A 581 -12.56 -29.15 5.41
C ASP A 581 -11.70 -29.81 4.32
N PRO A 582 -12.05 -29.66 3.02
CA PRO A 582 -11.22 -30.13 1.91
C PRO A 582 -9.76 -29.67 1.98
N ASP A 583 -9.46 -28.49 2.52
CA ASP A 583 -8.08 -28.00 2.67
C ASP A 583 -7.30 -28.78 3.75
N VAL A 584 -7.95 -29.14 4.86
CA VAL A 584 -7.35 -29.99 5.90
C VAL A 584 -7.06 -31.39 5.32
N LEU A 585 -8.01 -31.96 4.58
CA LEU A 585 -7.81 -33.25 3.92
C LEU A 585 -6.67 -33.19 2.87
N ARG A 586 -6.53 -32.09 2.13
CA ARG A 586 -5.38 -31.85 1.23
C ARG A 586 -4.06 -31.82 1.99
N GLN A 587 -4.00 -31.15 3.15
CA GLN A 587 -2.80 -31.12 3.99
C GLN A 587 -2.42 -32.51 4.50
N ILE A 588 -3.41 -33.31 4.93
CA ILE A 588 -3.20 -34.70 5.37
C ILE A 588 -2.60 -35.53 4.23
N ARG A 589 -3.20 -35.48 3.04
CA ARG A 589 -2.69 -36.15 1.83
C ARG A 589 -1.25 -35.74 1.53
N ASP A 590 -0.94 -34.45 1.63
CA ASP A 590 0.38 -33.91 1.29
C ASP A 590 1.44 -34.32 2.33
N LYS A 591 1.10 -34.31 3.62
CA LYS A 591 1.96 -34.84 4.69
C LYS A 591 2.20 -36.34 4.54
N ALA A 592 1.17 -37.11 4.23
CA ALA A 592 1.30 -38.55 3.97
C ALA A 592 2.26 -38.84 2.81
N ARG A 593 2.21 -38.06 1.73
CA ARG A 593 3.18 -38.19 0.61
C ARG A 593 4.62 -37.90 1.05
N HIS A 594 4.84 -36.95 1.94
CA HIS A 594 6.18 -36.65 2.47
C HIS A 594 6.69 -37.76 3.38
N GLN A 595 5.87 -38.23 4.33
CA GLN A 595 6.23 -39.34 5.23
C GLN A 595 6.54 -40.62 4.45
N TRP A 596 5.75 -40.92 3.40
CA TRP A 596 5.99 -42.06 2.53
C TRP A 596 7.37 -42.01 1.85
N ARG A 597 7.79 -40.84 1.36
CA ARG A 597 9.12 -40.63 0.77
C ARG A 597 10.24 -40.73 1.80
N HIS A 598 10.00 -40.21 3.00
CA HIS A 598 10.97 -40.21 4.09
C HIS A 598 11.31 -41.63 4.58
N HIS A 599 10.29 -42.49 4.73
CA HIS A 599 10.50 -43.88 5.16
C HIS A 599 10.92 -44.76 3.98
N SER A 600 12.15 -44.59 3.49
CA SER A 600 12.74 -45.32 2.37
C SER A 600 14.24 -45.53 2.61
N PRO A 601 14.85 -46.66 2.21
CA PRO A 601 14.27 -47.82 1.50
C PRO A 601 13.57 -48.82 2.45
N VAL A 602 12.79 -49.74 1.87
CA VAL A 602 12.10 -50.86 2.55
C VAL A 602 12.51 -52.21 1.94
N PRO A 603 12.21 -53.37 2.57
CA PRO A 603 12.56 -54.68 2.03
C PRO A 603 11.90 -54.93 0.67
N ARG A 604 12.70 -55.36 -0.32
CA ARG A 604 12.26 -55.49 -1.73
C ARG A 604 11.00 -56.35 -1.89
N VAL A 605 10.91 -57.45 -1.16
CA VAL A 605 9.79 -58.41 -1.23
C VAL A 605 8.45 -57.77 -0.86
N ARG A 606 8.44 -56.84 0.11
CA ARG A 606 7.19 -56.21 0.61
C ARG A 606 6.91 -54.82 0.06
N SER A 607 7.90 -54.21 -0.61
CA SER A 607 7.80 -52.85 -1.18
C SER A 607 6.59 -52.66 -2.10
N GLU A 608 6.31 -53.65 -2.96
CA GLU A 608 5.23 -53.56 -3.93
C GLU A 608 3.84 -53.65 -3.27
N ALA A 609 3.65 -54.58 -2.33
CA ALA A 609 2.38 -54.78 -1.64
C ALA A 609 1.96 -53.54 -0.84
N VAL A 610 2.87 -53.00 -0.01
CA VAL A 610 2.59 -51.78 0.76
C VAL A 610 2.39 -50.56 -0.17
N GLY A 611 3.12 -50.50 -1.29
CA GLY A 611 2.98 -49.45 -2.29
C GLY A 611 1.60 -49.43 -2.98
N ARG A 612 1.08 -50.60 -3.35
CA ARG A 612 -0.30 -50.73 -3.90
C ARG A 612 -1.33 -50.28 -2.87
N ARG A 613 -1.19 -50.69 -1.61
CA ARG A 613 -2.08 -50.29 -0.49
C ARG A 613 -2.14 -48.77 -0.33
N PHE A 614 -1.00 -48.10 -0.26
CA PHE A 614 -0.93 -46.63 -0.18
C PHE A 614 -1.48 -45.93 -1.42
N GLY A 615 -1.31 -46.52 -2.60
CA GLY A 615 -1.92 -46.05 -3.84
C GLY A 615 -3.44 -45.96 -3.75
N THR A 616 -4.10 -47.02 -3.28
CA THR A 616 -5.56 -47.08 -3.08
C THR A 616 -6.04 -46.01 -2.10
N ILE A 617 -5.38 -45.89 -0.94
CA ILE A 617 -5.67 -44.89 0.09
C ILE A 617 -5.63 -43.47 -0.51
N ARG A 618 -4.59 -43.17 -1.29
CA ARG A 618 -4.43 -41.85 -1.93
C ARG A 618 -5.58 -41.54 -2.89
N HIS A 619 -6.06 -42.52 -3.65
CA HIS A 619 -7.21 -42.34 -4.54
C HIS A 619 -8.51 -42.11 -3.77
N GLN A 620 -8.78 -42.87 -2.71
CA GLN A 620 -9.95 -42.68 -1.85
C GLN A 620 -9.94 -41.32 -1.15
N LEU A 621 -8.80 -40.91 -0.61
CA LEU A 621 -8.63 -39.60 0.01
C LEU A 621 -8.84 -38.45 -0.99
N GLN A 622 -8.40 -38.62 -2.24
CA GLN A 622 -8.66 -37.66 -3.30
C GLN A 622 -10.16 -37.55 -3.61
N ALA A 623 -10.85 -38.68 -3.76
CA ALA A 623 -12.29 -38.69 -4.02
C ALA A 623 -13.10 -38.01 -2.90
N LEU A 624 -12.73 -38.22 -1.63
CA LEU A 624 -13.35 -37.54 -0.49
C LEU A 624 -13.12 -36.02 -0.53
N ILE A 625 -11.91 -35.57 -0.87
CA ILE A 625 -11.59 -34.13 -1.04
C ILE A 625 -12.49 -33.51 -2.10
N ASP A 626 -12.65 -34.18 -3.24
CA ASP A 626 -13.42 -33.67 -4.37
C ASP A 626 -14.92 -33.61 -4.02
N GLN A 627 -15.48 -34.67 -3.41
CA GLN A 627 -16.88 -34.69 -2.95
C GLN A 627 -17.20 -33.55 -1.97
N ARG A 628 -16.31 -33.29 -1.00
CA ARG A 628 -16.50 -32.21 -0.02
C ARG A 628 -16.41 -30.83 -0.69
N ALA A 629 -15.48 -30.66 -1.63
CA ALA A 629 -15.35 -29.42 -2.40
C ALA A 629 -16.60 -29.15 -3.26
N ASP A 630 -17.17 -30.18 -3.89
CA ASP A 630 -18.41 -30.06 -4.69
C ASP A 630 -19.63 -29.68 -3.83
N THR A 631 -19.72 -30.20 -2.61
CA THR A 631 -20.77 -29.81 -1.64
C THR A 631 -20.69 -28.33 -1.29
N ILE A 632 -19.47 -27.83 -1.04
CA ILE A 632 -19.22 -26.40 -0.79
C ILE A 632 -19.54 -25.56 -2.03
N ALA A 633 -19.22 -26.04 -3.23
CA ALA A 633 -19.58 -25.36 -4.47
C ALA A 633 -21.11 -25.21 -4.61
N ALA A 634 -21.87 -26.25 -4.29
CA ALA A 634 -23.34 -26.20 -4.28
C ALA A 634 -23.89 -25.17 -3.29
N GLN A 635 -23.38 -25.14 -2.06
CA GLN A 635 -23.77 -24.14 -1.05
C GLN A 635 -23.43 -22.71 -1.51
N LYS A 636 -22.28 -22.50 -2.14
CA LYS A 636 -21.91 -21.19 -2.70
C LYS A 636 -22.83 -20.76 -3.85
N ARG A 637 -23.26 -21.69 -4.72
CA ARG A 637 -24.26 -21.39 -5.76
C ARG A 637 -25.60 -20.97 -5.17
N ASP A 638 -26.03 -21.61 -4.09
CA ASP A 638 -27.26 -21.23 -3.38
C ASP A 638 -27.17 -19.81 -2.80
N LEU A 639 -26.06 -19.46 -2.16
CA LEU A 639 -25.83 -18.08 -1.66
C LEU A 639 -25.89 -17.03 -2.78
N ILE A 640 -25.34 -17.34 -3.97
CA ILE A 640 -25.44 -16.45 -5.14
C ILE A 640 -26.91 -16.26 -5.54
N SER A 641 -27.69 -17.34 -5.59
CA SER A 641 -29.12 -17.27 -5.90
C SER A 641 -29.87 -16.40 -4.90
N GLN A 642 -29.58 -16.55 -3.60
CA GLN A 642 -30.20 -15.74 -2.54
C GLN A 642 -29.87 -14.25 -2.67
N VAL A 643 -28.61 -13.88 -2.96
CA VAL A 643 -28.26 -12.47 -3.21
C VAL A 643 -28.96 -11.93 -4.45
N SER A 644 -29.06 -12.75 -5.50
CA SER A 644 -29.75 -12.37 -6.73
C SER A 644 -31.24 -12.10 -6.50
N SER A 645 -31.91 -12.94 -5.71
CA SER A 645 -33.30 -12.72 -5.29
C SER A 645 -33.47 -11.45 -4.44
N LEU A 646 -32.55 -11.16 -3.51
CA LEU A 646 -32.59 -9.92 -2.74
C LEU A 646 -32.45 -8.69 -3.63
N ARG A 647 -31.65 -8.77 -4.71
CA ARG A 647 -31.50 -7.67 -5.66
C ARG A 647 -32.80 -7.35 -6.40
N SER A 648 -33.58 -8.35 -6.78
CA SER A 648 -34.84 -8.17 -7.51
C SER A 648 -36.06 -7.99 -6.62
N ASP A 649 -35.94 -8.16 -5.30
CA ASP A 649 -37.06 -8.02 -4.37
C ASP A 649 -37.34 -6.56 -3.99
N ASP A 650 -38.13 -5.87 -4.80
CA ASP A 650 -38.56 -4.49 -4.53
C ASP A 650 -39.64 -4.38 -3.44
N SER A 651 -40.16 -5.49 -2.92
CA SER A 651 -41.12 -5.47 -1.80
C SER A 651 -40.45 -5.15 -0.46
N GLN A 652 -39.14 -5.39 -0.34
CA GLN A 652 -38.38 -5.15 0.89
C GLN A 652 -37.59 -3.83 0.87
N PRO A 653 -37.54 -3.09 2.00
CA PRO A 653 -36.70 -1.92 2.13
C PRO A 653 -35.23 -2.22 1.81
N LEU A 654 -34.59 -1.35 1.02
CA LEU A 654 -33.19 -1.52 0.61
C LEU A 654 -32.23 -1.74 1.79
N ALA A 655 -32.48 -1.09 2.93
CA ALA A 655 -31.69 -1.29 4.14
C ALA A 655 -31.75 -2.73 4.68
N GLN A 656 -32.93 -3.37 4.64
CA GLN A 656 -33.10 -4.77 5.07
C GLN A 656 -32.43 -5.72 4.08
N ARG A 657 -32.59 -5.49 2.77
CA ARG A 657 -31.90 -6.27 1.73
C ARG A 657 -30.39 -6.23 1.91
N ILE A 658 -29.82 -5.05 2.14
CA ILE A 658 -28.38 -4.86 2.41
C ILE A 658 -27.93 -5.62 3.67
N HIS A 659 -28.75 -5.63 4.73
CA HIS A 659 -28.44 -6.37 5.95
C HIS A 659 -28.39 -7.89 5.69
N LEU A 660 -29.39 -8.43 4.98
CA LEU A 660 -29.43 -9.84 4.60
C LEU A 660 -28.23 -10.22 3.70
N THR A 661 -27.88 -9.40 2.71
CA THR A 661 -26.70 -9.63 1.88
C THR A 661 -25.40 -9.67 2.69
N LYS A 662 -25.25 -8.84 3.74
CA LYS A 662 -24.09 -8.92 4.64
C LYS A 662 -24.04 -10.24 5.42
N GLN A 663 -25.18 -10.78 5.83
CA GLN A 663 -25.24 -12.11 6.45
C GLN A 663 -24.82 -13.21 5.48
N LEU A 664 -25.28 -13.14 4.22
CA LEU A 664 -24.84 -14.07 3.16
C LEU A 664 -23.33 -13.96 2.89
N GLN A 665 -22.74 -12.77 2.96
CA GLN A 665 -21.28 -12.58 2.88
C GLN A 665 -20.54 -13.24 4.06
N GLN A 666 -21.12 -13.25 5.26
CA GLN A 666 -20.53 -13.95 6.41
C GLN A 666 -20.60 -15.47 6.22
N GLN A 667 -21.75 -15.98 5.78
CA GLN A 667 -21.93 -17.39 5.47
C GLN A 667 -20.94 -17.84 4.37
N TRP A 668 -20.77 -17.05 3.31
CA TRP A 668 -19.78 -17.32 2.26
C TRP A 668 -18.37 -17.50 2.81
N ARG A 669 -17.96 -16.68 3.78
CA ARG A 669 -16.62 -16.75 4.40
C ARG A 669 -16.45 -17.95 5.32
N ALA A 670 -17.53 -18.42 5.94
CA ALA A 670 -17.53 -19.60 6.79
C ALA A 670 -17.45 -20.90 5.97
N LEU A 671 -17.91 -20.87 4.72
CA LEU A 671 -17.74 -21.98 3.78
C LEU A 671 -16.27 -22.12 3.37
N GLY A 672 -15.79 -23.35 3.27
CA GLY A 672 -14.45 -23.66 2.78
C GLY A 672 -14.28 -23.37 1.28
N ARG A 673 -13.27 -23.97 0.66
CA ARG A 673 -12.99 -23.77 -0.78
C ARG A 673 -13.66 -24.83 -1.65
N ALA A 674 -14.35 -24.36 -2.69
CA ALA A 674 -14.83 -25.16 -3.80
C ALA A 674 -13.64 -25.67 -4.66
N PRO A 675 -13.87 -26.53 -5.67
CA PRO A 675 -12.81 -26.99 -6.56
C PRO A 675 -12.08 -25.81 -7.23
N LYS A 676 -10.76 -25.94 -7.44
CA LYS A 676 -9.88 -24.86 -7.94
C LYS A 676 -10.38 -24.19 -9.23
N GLY A 677 -11.07 -24.94 -10.11
CA GLY A 677 -11.61 -24.40 -11.36
C GLY A 677 -12.88 -23.56 -11.21
N GLU A 678 -13.67 -23.78 -10.15
CA GLU A 678 -14.97 -23.14 -9.97
C GLU A 678 -14.96 -22.01 -8.94
N GLU A 679 -14.10 -22.10 -7.92
CA GLU A 679 -14.03 -21.14 -6.81
C GLU A 679 -13.91 -19.69 -7.30
N GLN A 680 -13.06 -19.43 -8.29
CA GLN A 680 -12.85 -18.09 -8.83
C GLN A 680 -14.10 -17.56 -9.53
N THR A 681 -14.80 -18.41 -10.28
CA THR A 681 -16.02 -18.05 -10.99
C THR A 681 -17.14 -17.77 -9.99
N LEU A 682 -17.33 -18.66 -9.02
CA LEU A 682 -18.32 -18.50 -7.95
C LEU A 682 -18.08 -17.20 -7.17
N TRP A 683 -16.83 -16.91 -6.80
CA TRP A 683 -16.49 -15.66 -6.10
C TRP A 683 -16.78 -14.41 -6.93
N LYS A 684 -16.39 -14.40 -8.22
CA LYS A 684 -16.66 -13.26 -9.12
C LYS A 684 -18.16 -13.00 -9.23
N THR A 685 -18.97 -14.04 -9.43
CA THR A 685 -20.43 -13.92 -9.54
C THR A 685 -21.04 -13.43 -8.23
N PHE A 686 -20.70 -14.05 -7.09
CA PHE A 686 -21.20 -13.63 -5.78
C PHE A 686 -20.88 -12.17 -5.46
N ARG A 687 -19.63 -11.77 -5.72
CA ARG A 687 -19.18 -10.39 -5.52
C ARG A 687 -19.93 -9.43 -6.43
N HIS A 688 -20.08 -9.76 -7.72
CA HIS A 688 -20.83 -8.93 -8.65
C HIS A 688 -22.27 -8.68 -8.18
N GLU A 689 -22.98 -9.74 -7.74
CA GLU A 689 -24.34 -9.62 -7.24
C GLU A 689 -24.41 -8.75 -5.97
N CYS A 690 -23.44 -8.88 -5.06
CA CYS A 690 -23.33 -8.01 -3.87
C CYS A 690 -23.07 -6.55 -4.27
N ASP A 691 -22.10 -6.31 -5.16
CA ASP A 691 -21.66 -4.97 -5.58
C ASP A 691 -22.82 -4.20 -6.23
N GLN A 692 -23.68 -4.88 -7.00
CA GLN A 692 -24.89 -4.28 -7.60
C GLN A 692 -25.85 -3.75 -6.53
N LEU A 693 -26.12 -4.51 -5.47
CA LEU A 693 -27.02 -4.07 -4.39
C LEU A 693 -26.42 -2.90 -3.59
N PHE A 694 -25.11 -2.94 -3.32
CA PHE A 694 -24.42 -1.83 -2.66
C PHE A 694 -24.39 -0.57 -3.53
N ALA A 695 -24.26 -0.71 -4.86
CA ALA A 695 -24.34 0.41 -5.80
C ALA A 695 -25.73 1.07 -5.77
N GLN A 696 -26.82 0.29 -5.67
CA GLN A 696 -28.18 0.84 -5.49
C GLN A 696 -28.29 1.67 -4.20
N ARG A 697 -27.73 1.19 -3.09
CA ARG A 697 -27.68 1.93 -1.82
C ARG A 697 -26.94 3.25 -1.97
N ASP A 698 -25.78 3.23 -2.62
CA ASP A 698 -24.94 4.42 -2.77
C ASP A 698 -25.59 5.44 -3.71
N ALA A 699 -26.24 4.98 -4.79
CA ALA A 699 -27.05 5.84 -5.66
C ALA A 699 -28.18 6.54 -4.89
N HIS A 700 -28.96 5.79 -4.10
CA HIS A 700 -30.04 6.35 -3.28
C HIS A 700 -29.53 7.37 -2.26
N LYS A 701 -28.38 7.10 -1.62
CA LYS A 701 -27.75 8.03 -0.67
C LYS A 701 -27.27 9.31 -1.37
N ASN A 702 -26.65 9.18 -2.54
CA ASN A 702 -26.15 10.33 -3.31
C ASN A 702 -27.29 11.20 -3.80
N GLU A 703 -28.39 10.60 -4.25
CA GLU A 703 -29.59 11.33 -4.66
C GLU A 703 -30.21 12.12 -3.50
N GLN A 704 -30.33 11.52 -2.31
CA GLN A 704 -30.80 12.22 -1.11
C GLN A 704 -29.87 13.39 -0.72
N ALA A 705 -28.56 13.19 -0.78
CA ALA A 705 -27.59 14.24 -0.48
C ALA A 705 -27.65 15.40 -1.50
N ALA A 706 -27.81 15.08 -2.79
CA ALA A 706 -27.97 16.08 -3.85
C ALA A 706 -29.23 16.93 -3.65
N ARG A 707 -30.37 16.30 -3.35
CA ARG A 707 -31.62 17.02 -3.04
C ARG A 707 -31.48 17.95 -1.82
N GLN A 708 -30.83 17.48 -0.76
CA GLN A 708 -30.58 18.29 0.45
C GLN A 708 -29.63 19.46 0.17
N GLN A 709 -28.59 19.26 -0.64
CA GLN A 709 -27.67 20.32 -1.02
C GLN A 709 -28.38 21.39 -1.87
N GLN A 710 -29.20 20.98 -2.83
CA GLN A 710 -30.00 21.90 -3.65
C GLN A 710 -30.92 22.78 -2.79
N GLN A 711 -31.64 22.19 -1.83
CA GLN A 711 -32.49 22.94 -0.90
C GLN A 711 -31.70 23.99 -0.09
N LEU A 712 -30.48 23.66 0.35
CA LEU A 712 -29.61 24.60 1.08
C LEU A 712 -29.08 25.72 0.17
N ASP A 713 -28.84 25.45 -1.10
CA ASP A 713 -28.35 26.46 -2.05
C ASP A 713 -29.49 27.41 -2.48
N GLU A 714 -30.72 26.89 -2.63
CA GLU A 714 -31.93 27.71 -2.84
C GLU A 714 -32.19 28.63 -1.64
N LEU A 715 -32.09 28.12 -0.41
CA LEU A 715 -32.25 28.94 0.80
C LEU A 715 -31.15 30.00 0.92
N GLN A 716 -29.91 29.66 0.55
CA GLN A 716 -28.80 30.62 0.55
C GLN A 716 -29.07 31.78 -0.41
N THR A 717 -29.62 31.48 -1.58
CA THR A 717 -30.03 32.49 -2.57
C THR A 717 -31.08 33.44 -2.00
N ILE A 718 -32.11 32.92 -1.31
CA ILE A 718 -33.13 33.73 -0.65
C ILE A 718 -32.51 34.62 0.44
N ILE A 719 -31.61 34.07 1.26
CA ILE A 719 -30.90 34.83 2.30
C ILE A 719 -30.13 36.00 1.71
N ASP A 720 -29.35 35.77 0.65
CA ASP A 720 -28.53 36.81 0.06
C ASP A 720 -29.38 37.88 -0.64
N GLN A 721 -30.49 37.49 -1.28
CA GLN A 721 -31.47 38.45 -1.82
C GLN A 721 -32.07 39.32 -0.70
N MET A 722 -32.53 38.70 0.39
CA MET A 722 -33.12 39.42 1.54
C MET A 722 -32.10 40.31 2.27
N ASP A 723 -30.83 39.91 2.34
CA ASP A 723 -29.74 40.69 2.93
C ASP A 723 -29.38 41.90 2.05
N SER A 724 -29.41 41.75 0.73
CA SER A 724 -29.15 42.84 -0.23
C SER A 724 -30.29 43.84 -0.36
N TRP A 725 -31.53 43.42 -0.11
CA TRP A 725 -32.70 44.29 -0.15
C TRP A 725 -32.79 45.13 1.13
N GLN A 726 -33.04 46.42 0.99
CA GLN A 726 -33.33 47.32 2.10
C GLN A 726 -34.62 48.11 1.81
N PRO A 727 -35.60 48.10 2.71
CA PRO A 727 -36.84 48.84 2.52
C PRO A 727 -36.58 50.34 2.57
N ASN A 728 -37.20 51.09 1.67
CA ASN A 728 -37.20 52.54 1.60
C ASN A 728 -38.57 53.13 1.88
N GLU A 729 -39.63 52.33 1.76
CA GLU A 729 -41.01 52.71 2.08
C GLU A 729 -41.64 51.72 3.06
N ALA A 730 -42.58 52.18 3.89
CA ALA A 730 -43.31 51.30 4.81
C ALA A 730 -44.18 50.25 4.08
N SER A 731 -44.63 50.58 2.86
CA SER A 731 -45.43 49.71 1.97
C SER A 731 -44.71 48.42 1.57
N GLU A 732 -43.38 48.39 1.62
CA GLU A 732 -42.56 47.24 1.22
C GLU A 732 -42.54 46.11 2.27
N ALA A 733 -43.31 46.22 3.36
CA ALA A 733 -43.50 45.13 4.32
C ALA A 733 -43.95 43.81 3.64
N ALA A 734 -44.80 43.91 2.60
CA ALA A 734 -45.25 42.76 1.81
C ALA A 734 -44.10 42.04 1.07
N THR A 735 -42.99 42.72 0.78
CA THR A 735 -41.80 42.11 0.15
C THR A 735 -41.07 41.22 1.16
N LEU A 736 -40.98 41.64 2.42
CA LEU A 736 -40.40 40.81 3.49
C LEU A 736 -41.23 39.55 3.72
N ASP A 737 -42.55 39.66 3.73
CA ASP A 737 -43.44 38.50 3.91
C ASP A 737 -43.28 37.47 2.78
N ARG A 738 -43.11 37.93 1.53
CA ARG A 738 -42.84 37.05 0.38
C ARG A 738 -41.54 36.27 0.53
N PHE A 739 -40.47 36.92 1.01
CA PHE A 739 -39.20 36.22 1.27
C PHE A 739 -39.36 35.13 2.35
N LEU A 740 -40.15 35.40 3.38
CA LEU A 740 -40.43 34.43 4.45
C LEU A 740 -41.26 33.24 3.95
N GLU A 741 -42.25 33.48 3.10
CA GLU A 741 -43.02 32.40 2.45
C GLU A 741 -42.14 31.49 1.60
N GLN A 742 -41.25 32.07 0.78
CA GLN A 742 -40.30 31.32 -0.04
C GLN A 742 -39.34 30.48 0.82
N ALA A 743 -38.84 31.04 1.93
CA ALA A 743 -37.97 30.30 2.84
C ALA A 743 -38.70 29.13 3.53
N ASN A 744 -39.97 29.32 3.92
CA ASN A 744 -40.78 28.28 4.57
C ASN A 744 -41.10 27.10 3.64
N GLN A 745 -41.19 27.32 2.32
CA GLN A 745 -41.42 26.24 1.35
C GLN A 745 -40.26 25.24 1.26
N LEU A 746 -39.07 25.61 1.74
CA LEU A 746 -37.88 24.77 1.75
C LEU A 746 -37.75 23.92 3.03
N GLU A 747 -38.71 24.00 3.96
CA GLU A 747 -38.72 23.19 5.18
C GLU A 747 -39.37 21.80 4.95
N PRO A 748 -38.89 20.74 5.63
CA PRO A 748 -37.86 20.73 6.67
C PRO A 748 -36.43 20.65 6.11
N LEU A 749 -35.53 21.46 6.68
CA LEU A 749 -34.11 21.48 6.32
C LEU A 749 -33.33 20.33 6.98
N PRO A 750 -32.23 19.86 6.36
CA PRO A 750 -31.35 18.88 6.99
C PRO A 750 -30.74 19.44 8.28
N ARG A 751 -30.74 18.67 9.37
CA ARG A 751 -30.17 19.08 10.66
C ARG A 751 -28.64 19.07 10.61
N ASN A 752 -28.03 20.22 10.30
CA ASN A 752 -26.58 20.39 10.29
C ASN A 752 -26.21 21.83 10.69
N ARG A 753 -24.93 22.08 10.98
CA ARG A 753 -24.47 23.43 11.39
C ARG A 753 -24.74 24.50 10.35
N ARG A 754 -24.79 24.14 9.06
CA ARG A 754 -25.06 25.08 7.96
C ARG A 754 -26.51 25.57 8.03
N SER A 755 -27.48 24.68 8.13
CA SER A 755 -28.90 25.05 8.26
C SER A 755 -29.17 25.84 9.55
N GLU A 756 -28.57 25.46 10.68
CA GLU A 756 -28.66 26.23 11.93
C GLU A 756 -28.08 27.66 11.77
N GLY A 757 -26.93 27.79 11.08
CA GLY A 757 -26.33 29.08 10.79
C GLY A 757 -27.19 29.95 9.86
N MET A 758 -27.80 29.33 8.85
CA MET A 758 -28.71 29.98 7.91
C MET A 758 -29.98 30.47 8.60
N GLN A 759 -30.60 29.66 9.46
CA GLN A 759 -31.75 30.07 10.27
C GLN A 759 -31.43 31.26 11.18
N LYS A 760 -30.25 31.25 11.83
CA LYS A 760 -29.78 32.41 12.61
C LYS A 760 -29.59 33.66 11.74
N ARG A 761 -29.00 33.53 10.55
CA ARG A 761 -28.81 34.66 9.62
C ARG A 761 -30.15 35.24 9.16
N ILE A 762 -31.11 34.39 8.77
CA ILE A 762 -32.49 34.79 8.43
C ILE A 762 -33.10 35.58 9.59
N SER A 763 -33.07 35.04 10.81
CA SER A 763 -33.67 35.70 11.97
C SER A 763 -33.07 37.09 12.23
N GLY A 764 -31.75 37.25 12.04
CA GLY A 764 -31.05 38.52 12.18
C GLY A 764 -31.45 39.54 11.12
N ILE A 765 -31.49 39.12 9.85
CA ILE A 765 -31.90 39.99 8.73
C ILE A 765 -33.36 40.42 8.92
N VAL A 766 -34.27 39.49 9.17
CA VAL A 766 -35.70 39.76 9.36
C VAL A 766 -35.92 40.77 10.49
N ARG A 767 -35.23 40.61 11.63
CA ARG A 767 -35.30 41.56 12.74
C ARG A 767 -34.86 42.96 12.31
N ALA A 768 -33.75 43.07 11.59
CA ALA A 768 -33.24 44.35 11.11
C ALA A 768 -34.20 45.02 10.11
N ARG A 769 -34.79 44.24 9.20
CA ARG A 769 -35.75 44.73 8.19
C ARG A 769 -37.06 45.19 8.82
N ARG A 770 -37.62 44.44 9.77
CA ARG A 770 -38.81 44.84 10.54
C ARG A 770 -38.60 46.14 11.31
N GLU A 771 -37.46 46.27 11.99
CA GLU A 771 -37.12 47.50 12.71
C GLU A 771 -37.06 48.72 11.77
N ARG A 772 -36.46 48.55 10.57
CA ARG A 772 -36.41 49.63 9.57
C ARG A 772 -37.79 49.99 9.02
N LEU A 773 -38.61 49.00 8.65
CA LEU A 773 -39.99 49.20 8.20
C LEU A 773 -40.82 49.96 9.24
N ASN A 774 -40.71 49.59 10.52
CA ASN A 774 -41.39 50.29 11.61
C ASN A 774 -40.97 51.77 11.72
N ARG A 775 -39.69 52.09 11.52
CA ARG A 775 -39.21 53.48 11.53
C ARG A 775 -39.70 54.28 10.32
N LEU A 776 -39.75 53.65 9.15
CA LEU A 776 -40.31 54.25 7.93
C LEU A 776 -41.80 54.57 8.14
N ALA A 777 -42.58 53.65 8.70
CA ALA A 777 -44.00 53.88 9.00
C ALA A 777 -44.21 55.07 9.97
N VAL A 778 -43.36 55.20 10.99
CA VAL A 778 -43.37 56.35 11.90
C VAL A 778 -43.04 57.65 11.17
N ALA A 779 -42.02 57.64 10.29
CA ALA A 779 -41.65 58.82 9.51
C ALA A 779 -42.76 59.24 8.54
N ASP A 780 -43.41 58.29 7.86
CA ASP A 780 -44.56 58.53 6.98
C ASP A 780 -45.72 59.18 7.75
N THR A 781 -46.01 58.69 8.96
CA THR A 781 -47.05 59.26 9.85
C THR A 781 -46.74 60.71 10.22
N VAL A 782 -45.49 60.99 10.60
CA VAL A 782 -45.05 62.35 10.92
C VAL A 782 -45.08 63.26 9.68
N GLN A 783 -44.74 62.74 8.51
CA GLN A 783 -44.84 63.50 7.25
C GLN A 783 -46.30 63.84 6.91
N GLN A 784 -47.24 62.90 7.11
CA GLN A 784 -48.67 63.17 6.94
C GLN A 784 -49.16 64.29 7.87
N TRP A 785 -48.68 64.32 9.11
CA TRP A 785 -48.97 65.41 10.04
C TRP A 785 -48.46 66.76 9.55
N HIS A 786 -47.21 66.83 9.12
CA HIS A 786 -46.65 68.06 8.54
C HIS A 786 -47.46 68.54 7.32
N ALA A 787 -47.96 67.62 6.49
CA ALA A 787 -48.79 67.96 5.34
C ALA A 787 -50.13 68.61 5.73
N ILE A 788 -50.67 68.31 6.93
CA ILE A 788 -51.92 68.90 7.43
C ILE A 788 -51.72 70.09 8.37
N MET A 789 -50.47 70.50 8.66
CA MET A 789 -50.20 71.66 9.52
C MET A 789 -50.88 72.97 9.07
N PRO A 790 -51.05 73.26 7.76
CA PRO A 790 -51.85 74.42 7.34
C PRO A 790 -53.29 74.38 7.88
N LEU A 791 -53.89 73.19 7.97
CA LEU A 791 -55.23 72.99 8.54
C LEU A 791 -55.24 73.20 10.06
N VAL A 792 -54.23 72.70 10.76
CA VAL A 792 -54.06 72.93 12.21
C VAL A 792 -53.95 74.44 12.49
N ASN A 793 -53.13 75.16 11.71
CA ASN A 793 -52.94 76.60 11.84
C ASN A 793 -54.21 77.40 11.52
N ALA A 794 -54.99 77.00 10.50
CA ALA A 794 -56.27 77.63 10.19
C ALA A 794 -57.28 77.45 11.34
N HIS A 795 -57.33 76.26 11.96
CA HIS A 795 -58.14 76.06 13.16
C HIS A 795 -57.67 76.89 14.35
N LEU A 796 -56.38 76.99 14.61
CA LEU A 796 -55.84 77.83 15.68
C LEU A 796 -56.21 79.30 15.50
N ALA A 797 -56.16 79.81 14.26
CA ALA A 797 -56.55 81.18 13.95
C ALA A 797 -58.04 81.44 14.22
N GLU A 798 -58.92 80.53 13.77
CA GLU A 798 -60.37 80.65 14.00
C GLU A 798 -60.75 80.41 15.47
N ASP A 799 -60.05 79.53 16.17
CA ASP A 799 -60.21 79.35 17.61
C ASP A 799 -59.85 80.64 18.36
N GLN A 800 -58.72 81.26 18.03
CA GLN A 800 -58.30 82.52 18.63
C GLN A 800 -59.29 83.66 18.34
N ARG A 801 -59.76 83.77 17.10
CA ARG A 801 -60.77 84.77 16.70
C ARG A 801 -62.09 84.56 17.43
N TYR A 802 -62.54 83.32 17.56
CA TYR A 802 -63.75 82.99 18.32
C TYR A 802 -63.61 83.38 19.80
N LEU A 803 -62.47 83.06 20.42
CA LEU A 803 -62.23 83.36 21.83
C LEU A 803 -62.12 84.86 22.12
N SER A 804 -61.72 85.69 21.14
CA SER A 804 -61.65 87.16 21.29
C SER A 804 -62.92 87.90 20.86
N GLU A 805 -63.57 87.48 19.78
CA GLU A 805 -64.67 88.20 19.12
C GLU A 805 -66.04 87.54 19.34
N GLY A 806 -66.09 86.30 19.84
CA GLY A 806 -67.32 85.58 20.20
C GLY A 806 -68.14 85.01 19.03
N THR A 807 -67.66 85.10 17.79
CA THR A 807 -68.35 84.56 16.59
C THR A 807 -67.67 83.30 16.06
N PRO A 808 -68.32 82.12 16.14
CA PRO A 808 -67.69 80.88 15.70
C PRO A 808 -67.80 80.73 14.17
N THR A 809 -66.68 80.41 13.52
CA THR A 809 -66.62 80.12 12.07
C THR A 809 -65.98 78.77 11.84
N ASP A 810 -66.52 77.98 10.92
CA ASP A 810 -65.97 76.67 10.56
C ASP A 810 -64.78 76.82 9.61
N VAL A 811 -63.77 75.98 9.81
CA VAL A 811 -62.65 75.85 8.88
C VAL A 811 -63.01 74.75 7.88
N ASP A 812 -62.82 75.02 6.57
CA ASP A 812 -63.02 74.03 5.50
C ASP A 812 -61.67 73.47 5.03
N ALA A 813 -61.42 72.19 5.32
CA ALA A 813 -60.20 71.50 4.91
C ALA A 813 -59.93 71.52 3.40
N GLN A 814 -60.96 71.54 2.54
CA GLN A 814 -60.77 71.55 1.08
C GLN A 814 -60.24 72.89 0.56
N THR A 815 -60.49 73.97 1.29
CA THR A 815 -59.99 75.30 0.93
C THR A 815 -58.59 75.57 1.47
N VAL A 816 -58.23 74.94 2.59
CA VAL A 816 -56.95 75.16 3.29
C VAL A 816 -55.86 74.23 2.79
N LEU A 817 -56.18 72.98 2.48
CA LEU A 817 -55.20 71.98 2.03
C LEU A 817 -55.15 71.90 0.51
N SER A 818 -53.93 71.75 -0.03
CA SER A 818 -53.70 71.48 -1.45
C SER A 818 -53.96 70.02 -1.84
N ALA A 819 -54.10 69.13 -0.85
CA ALA A 819 -54.38 67.71 -1.01
C ALA A 819 -55.55 67.29 -0.11
N SER A 820 -56.17 66.14 -0.40
CA SER A 820 -57.25 65.61 0.42
C SER A 820 -56.78 65.31 1.85
N LEU A 821 -57.57 65.71 2.85
CA LEU A 821 -57.32 65.38 4.24
C LEU A 821 -57.24 63.85 4.42
N PRO A 822 -56.18 63.30 5.03
CA PRO A 822 -56.09 61.87 5.26
C PRO A 822 -57.24 61.39 6.14
N ALA A 823 -57.81 60.23 5.80
CA ALA A 823 -59.06 59.73 6.40
C ALA A 823 -59.01 59.64 7.94
N ALA A 824 -57.85 59.38 8.52
CA ALA A 824 -57.63 59.35 9.97
C ALA A 824 -57.98 60.68 10.67
N PHE A 825 -57.76 61.82 10.00
CA PHE A 825 -57.94 63.15 10.56
C PHE A 825 -59.34 63.74 10.31
N SER A 826 -60.14 63.16 9.43
CA SER A 826 -61.45 63.70 9.04
C SER A 826 -62.39 63.88 10.24
N LYS A 827 -62.46 62.88 11.13
CA LYS A 827 -63.30 62.97 12.33
C LYS A 827 -62.80 64.03 13.31
N ALA A 828 -61.48 64.13 13.49
CA ALA A 828 -60.87 65.13 14.37
C ALA A 828 -61.13 66.56 13.87
N HIS A 829 -60.98 66.79 12.57
CA HIS A 829 -61.30 68.06 11.92
C HIS A 829 -62.76 68.49 12.18
N SER A 830 -63.73 67.62 11.91
CA SER A 830 -65.15 67.91 12.18
C SER A 830 -65.42 68.13 13.67
N THR A 831 -64.74 67.38 14.55
CA THR A 831 -64.88 67.51 16.01
C THR A 831 -64.42 68.89 16.49
N ARG A 832 -63.31 69.41 15.97
CA ARG A 832 -62.79 70.73 16.36
C ARG A 832 -63.70 71.88 15.92
N ASN A 833 -64.27 71.81 14.72
CA ASN A 833 -65.31 72.78 14.30
C ASN A 833 -66.52 72.72 15.23
N LEU A 834 -67.04 71.52 15.54
CA LEU A 834 -68.16 71.36 16.45
C LEU A 834 -67.88 71.92 17.86
N GLN A 835 -66.69 71.66 18.40
CA GLN A 835 -66.29 72.18 19.72
C GLN A 835 -66.28 73.72 19.77
N ARG A 836 -65.88 74.39 18.68
CA ARG A 836 -65.90 75.85 18.58
C ARG A 836 -67.32 76.44 18.73
N HIS A 837 -68.36 75.69 18.35
CA HIS A 837 -69.77 76.11 18.55
C HIS A 837 -70.34 75.74 19.93
N GLN A 838 -69.72 74.79 20.64
CA GLN A 838 -70.26 74.24 21.89
C GLN A 838 -69.62 74.85 23.14
N VAL A 839 -68.37 75.29 23.06
CA VAL A 839 -67.64 75.89 24.20
C VAL A 839 -67.94 77.38 24.24
N ALA A 840 -68.37 77.90 25.40
CA ALA A 840 -68.70 79.32 25.53
C ALA A 840 -67.43 80.20 25.57
N ALA A 841 -67.45 81.34 24.88
CA ALA A 841 -66.41 82.37 24.91
C ALA A 841 -66.82 83.59 25.78
N PRO A 842 -65.93 84.18 26.60
CA PRO A 842 -64.54 83.77 26.84
C PRO A 842 -64.46 82.46 27.65
N LEU A 843 -63.37 81.71 27.49
CA LEU A 843 -63.16 80.45 28.22
C LEU A 843 -63.23 80.65 29.73
N SER A 844 -63.90 79.73 30.42
CA SER A 844 -63.82 79.64 31.87
C SER A 844 -62.42 79.16 32.29
N ASP A 845 -61.97 79.50 33.50
CA ASP A 845 -60.69 79.01 34.04
C ASP A 845 -60.62 77.47 34.06
N ALA A 846 -61.77 76.80 34.26
CA ALA A 846 -61.88 75.35 34.24
C ALA A 846 -61.69 74.76 32.84
N ASP A 847 -62.30 75.36 31.82
CA ASP A 847 -62.15 74.91 30.43
C ASP A 847 -60.73 75.20 29.90
N TYR A 848 -60.15 76.33 30.28
CA TYR A 848 -58.75 76.65 29.98
C TYR A 848 -57.80 75.61 30.58
N ALA A 849 -57.96 75.29 31.87
CA ALA A 849 -57.14 74.28 32.55
C ALA A 849 -57.28 72.88 31.91
N LYS A 850 -58.50 72.50 31.51
CA LYS A 850 -58.76 71.21 30.85
C LYS A 850 -58.09 71.08 29.49
N ILE A 851 -58.06 72.15 28.69
CA ILE A 851 -57.36 72.18 27.40
C ILE A 851 -55.85 72.11 27.61
N ALA A 852 -55.32 72.88 28.58
CA ALA A 852 -53.90 72.86 28.93
C ALA A 852 -53.44 71.48 29.42
N GLU A 853 -54.21 70.81 30.28
CA GLU A 853 -53.91 69.45 30.76
C GLU A 853 -53.94 68.43 29.61
N SER A 854 -54.93 68.52 28.72
CA SER A 854 -55.05 67.62 27.56
C SER A 854 -53.87 67.78 26.59
N LEU A 855 -53.45 69.02 26.33
CA LEU A 855 -52.29 69.33 25.49
C LEU A 855 -50.99 68.81 26.12
N ALA A 856 -50.79 69.05 27.43
CA ALA A 856 -49.64 68.56 28.17
C ALA A 856 -49.58 67.02 28.16
N ARG A 857 -50.72 66.35 28.32
CA ARG A 857 -50.83 64.88 28.26
C ARG A 857 -50.42 64.33 26.89
N LEU A 858 -50.89 64.92 25.79
CA LEU A 858 -50.51 64.49 24.43
C LEU A 858 -49.00 64.67 24.18
N ARG A 859 -48.41 65.78 24.62
CA ARG A 859 -46.97 66.01 24.54
C ARG A 859 -46.16 64.99 25.36
N VAL A 860 -46.57 64.70 26.59
CA VAL A 860 -45.90 63.70 27.45
C VAL A 860 -45.97 62.32 26.80
N HIS A 861 -47.11 61.95 26.23
CA HIS A 861 -47.31 60.71 25.51
C HIS A 861 -46.35 60.59 24.31
N LEU A 862 -46.22 61.66 23.54
CA LEU A 862 -45.27 61.73 22.42
C LEU A 862 -43.80 61.68 22.88
N SER A 863 -43.47 62.32 24.01
CA SER A 863 -42.13 62.30 24.60
C SER A 863 -41.72 60.89 25.05
N MET A 864 -42.65 60.15 25.64
CA MET A 864 -42.47 58.74 25.99
C MET A 864 -42.19 57.88 24.75
N LEU A 865 -42.91 58.13 23.64
CA LEU A 865 -42.66 57.44 22.38
C LEU A 865 -41.31 57.84 21.76
N ALA A 866 -40.86 59.09 21.92
CA ALA A 866 -39.58 59.58 21.40
C ALA A 866 -38.36 59.21 22.26
N VAL A 867 -38.56 58.55 23.41
CA VAL A 867 -37.52 58.27 24.42
C VAL A 867 -36.84 59.57 24.90
N GLY A 868 -37.63 60.64 25.05
CA GLY A 868 -37.19 61.94 25.57
C GLY A 868 -37.31 62.06 27.09
N SER A 869 -36.60 63.02 27.68
CA SER A 869 -36.86 63.46 29.05
C SER A 869 -38.13 64.31 29.08
N VAL A 870 -39.02 64.02 30.03
CA VAL A 870 -40.22 64.83 30.30
C VAL A 870 -39.82 65.98 31.24
N ARG A 871 -40.48 67.15 31.14
CA ARG A 871 -40.23 68.27 32.07
C ARG A 871 -40.55 67.84 33.50
N GLN A 872 -39.83 68.39 34.49
CA GLN A 872 -40.01 67.99 35.90
C GLN A 872 -41.45 68.23 36.40
N SER A 873 -42.15 69.22 35.85
CA SER A 873 -43.56 69.52 36.14
C SER A 873 -44.54 68.43 35.65
N ASP A 874 -44.14 67.62 34.67
CA ASP A 874 -45.02 66.67 33.98
C ASP A 874 -44.73 65.20 34.35
N GLU A 875 -43.80 64.95 35.28
CA GLU A 875 -43.50 63.61 35.78
C GLU A 875 -44.74 62.89 36.39
N PRO A 876 -45.66 63.56 37.11
CA PRO A 876 -46.91 62.95 37.55
C PRO A 876 -47.80 62.47 36.39
N LEU A 877 -47.89 63.26 35.32
CA LEU A 877 -48.64 62.92 34.10
C LEU A 877 -48.00 61.73 33.38
N ARG A 878 -46.66 61.67 33.32
CA ARG A 878 -45.92 60.53 32.75
C ARG A 878 -46.25 59.22 33.46
N LEU A 879 -46.24 59.22 34.80
CA LEU A 879 -46.57 58.03 35.60
C LEU A 879 -48.03 57.60 35.40
N ALA A 880 -48.97 58.55 35.33
CA ALA A 880 -50.38 58.26 35.07
C ALA A 880 -50.57 57.56 33.69
N ILE A 881 -49.95 58.09 32.64
CA ILE A 881 -49.99 57.51 31.29
C ILE A 881 -49.35 56.10 31.26
N GLN A 882 -48.25 55.88 32.00
CA GLN A 882 -47.61 54.56 32.10
C GLN A 882 -48.53 53.52 32.77
N VAL A 883 -49.26 53.90 33.82
CA VAL A 883 -50.21 53.02 34.52
C VAL A 883 -51.42 52.70 33.64
N GLU A 884 -51.96 53.70 32.94
CA GLU A 884 -53.05 53.48 31.99
C GLU A 884 -52.67 52.55 30.86
N ARG A 885 -51.48 52.75 30.25
CA ARG A 885 -50.96 51.84 29.22
C ARG A 885 -50.71 50.42 29.73
N LEU A 886 -50.29 50.26 31.00
CA LEU A 886 -50.15 48.93 31.62
C LEU A 886 -51.51 48.25 31.83
N ASN A 887 -52.56 49.02 32.14
CA ASN A 887 -53.92 48.49 32.30
C ASN A 887 -54.60 48.19 30.95
N GLU A 888 -54.33 48.99 29.92
CA GLU A 888 -54.82 48.77 28.55
C GLU A 888 -54.02 47.68 27.80
N GLY A 889 -52.75 47.49 28.16
CA GLY A 889 -51.77 46.61 27.49
C GLY A 889 -52.03 45.11 27.59
N PHE A 890 -53.11 44.66 28.23
CA PHE A 890 -53.48 43.24 28.25
C PHE A 890 -54.21 42.76 26.99
N ASN A 891 -54.71 43.65 26.12
CA ASN A 891 -55.63 43.23 25.05
C ASN A 891 -55.31 43.68 23.60
N GLN A 892 -54.19 44.33 23.29
CA GLN A 892 -53.80 44.61 21.89
C GLN A 892 -52.32 45.03 21.77
N GLU A 893 -51.56 44.38 20.88
CA GLU A 893 -50.25 44.90 20.41
C GLU A 893 -50.51 46.03 19.40
N ARG A 894 -50.24 47.27 19.79
CA ARG A 894 -50.33 48.45 18.90
C ARG A 894 -48.97 48.80 18.32
N SER A 895 -48.94 49.18 17.05
CA SER A 895 -47.69 49.63 16.41
C SER A 895 -47.38 51.07 16.78
N ARG A 896 -46.09 51.43 16.77
CA ARG A 896 -45.62 52.76 17.21
C ARG A 896 -46.16 53.90 16.33
N ASP A 897 -46.33 53.65 15.04
CA ASP A 897 -46.95 54.57 14.09
C ASP A 897 -48.44 54.79 14.38
N GLN A 898 -49.18 53.75 14.76
CA GLN A 898 -50.58 53.87 15.20
C GLN A 898 -50.71 54.74 16.46
N ASP A 899 -49.88 54.49 17.47
CA ASP A 899 -49.84 55.31 18.70
C ASP A 899 -49.56 56.79 18.39
N ILE A 900 -48.63 57.07 17.47
CA ILE A 900 -48.30 58.44 17.05
C ILE A 900 -49.48 59.05 16.29
N ASN A 901 -50.07 58.32 15.35
CA ASN A 901 -51.21 58.78 14.58
C ASN A 901 -52.39 59.15 15.49
N ASP A 902 -52.70 58.34 16.51
CA ASP A 902 -53.76 58.62 17.48
C ASP A 902 -53.49 59.89 18.29
N ILE A 903 -52.24 60.13 18.71
CA ILE A 903 -51.84 61.38 19.38
C ILE A 903 -52.07 62.58 18.47
N LEU A 904 -51.68 62.48 17.21
CA LEU A 904 -51.79 63.57 16.24
C LEU A 904 -53.25 63.85 15.87
N VAL A 905 -54.08 62.81 15.74
CA VAL A 905 -55.52 62.94 15.55
C VAL A 905 -56.17 63.62 16.76
N ALA A 906 -55.80 63.25 17.99
CA ALA A 906 -56.28 63.90 19.21
C ALA A 906 -55.81 65.37 19.30
N LEU A 907 -54.59 65.66 18.88
CA LEU A 907 -54.03 67.01 18.85
C LEU A 907 -54.79 67.91 17.87
N LEU A 908 -55.12 67.41 16.68
CA LEU A 908 -55.96 68.15 15.72
C LEU A 908 -57.35 68.41 16.29
N ALA A 909 -57.95 67.45 17.01
CA ALA A 909 -59.30 67.55 17.53
C ALA A 909 -59.45 68.56 18.70
N LEU A 910 -58.35 68.96 19.35
CA LEU A 910 -58.36 69.77 20.56
C LEU A 910 -58.67 71.26 20.25
N GLY A 911 -59.77 71.80 20.77
CA GLY A 911 -60.11 73.22 20.68
C GLY A 911 -61.44 73.61 21.35
N PRO A 912 -61.87 74.89 21.28
CA PRO A 912 -61.13 76.01 20.72
C PRO A 912 -59.88 76.34 21.55
N MET A 913 -58.71 76.36 20.91
CA MET A 913 -57.43 76.49 21.60
C MET A 913 -56.93 77.95 21.64
N PRO A 914 -56.62 78.50 22.83
CA PRO A 914 -55.94 79.79 22.96
C PRO A 914 -54.56 79.77 22.29
N ALA A 915 -54.23 80.79 21.49
CA ALA A 915 -52.94 80.87 20.79
C ALA A 915 -51.75 80.74 21.74
N LYS A 916 -51.84 81.37 22.92
CA LYS A 916 -50.78 81.33 23.94
C LYS A 916 -50.44 79.90 24.42
N LEU A 917 -51.44 79.03 24.57
CA LEU A 917 -51.19 77.63 25.00
C LEU A 917 -50.50 76.81 23.92
N TRP A 918 -50.82 77.06 22.65
CA TRP A 918 -50.16 76.40 21.53
C TRP A 918 -48.72 76.86 21.37
N ASP A 919 -48.49 78.18 21.43
CA ASP A 919 -47.16 78.78 21.28
C ASP A 919 -46.17 78.31 22.36
N GLU A 920 -46.64 78.03 23.57
CA GLU A 920 -45.83 77.49 24.68
C GLU A 920 -45.36 76.04 24.45
N GLU A 921 -46.00 75.30 23.54
CA GLU A 921 -45.81 73.84 23.39
C GLU A 921 -45.38 73.38 21.99
N VAL A 922 -45.65 74.17 20.95
CA VAL A 922 -45.41 73.80 19.55
C VAL A 922 -43.94 73.47 19.25
N GLU A 923 -42.98 74.22 19.80
CA GLU A 923 -41.56 73.99 19.57
C GLU A 923 -41.11 72.62 20.14
N GLU A 924 -41.64 72.22 21.29
CA GLU A 924 -41.32 70.91 21.88
C GLU A 924 -41.98 69.77 21.08
N LEU A 925 -43.24 69.93 20.68
CA LEU A 925 -43.95 68.96 19.84
C LEU A 925 -43.23 68.72 18.50
N ASP A 926 -42.83 69.79 17.81
CA ASP A 926 -42.09 69.69 16.54
C ASP A 926 -40.73 69.02 16.72
N ASN A 927 -40.02 69.32 17.81
CA ASN A 927 -38.76 68.67 18.15
C ASN A 927 -38.93 67.16 18.42
N LEU A 928 -40.01 66.76 19.10
CA LEU A 928 -40.33 65.36 19.39
C LEU A 928 -40.68 64.59 18.10
N LEU A 929 -41.53 65.17 17.25
CA LEU A 929 -41.91 64.60 15.95
C LEU A 929 -40.69 64.49 15.02
N SER A 930 -39.85 65.52 14.98
CA SER A 930 -38.61 65.51 14.20
C SER A 930 -37.63 64.44 14.66
N ARG A 931 -37.57 64.12 15.96
CA ARG A 931 -36.75 63.01 16.48
C ARG A 931 -37.33 61.65 16.09
N LEU A 932 -38.65 61.51 16.17
CA LEU A 932 -39.37 60.29 15.80
C LEU A 932 -39.26 59.97 14.31
N ALA A 933 -39.26 60.99 13.44
CA ALA A 933 -39.15 60.85 11.99
C ALA A 933 -37.73 60.56 11.47
N ARG A 934 -36.71 60.52 12.34
CA ARG A 934 -35.33 60.23 11.90
C ARG A 934 -35.18 58.76 11.53
N VAL A 935 -35.19 58.50 10.23
CA VAL A 935 -34.77 57.20 9.67
C VAL A 935 -33.28 57.30 9.34
N PRO A 936 -32.40 56.55 10.01
CA PRO A 936 -30.99 56.52 9.64
C PRO A 936 -30.83 56.01 8.19
N LEU A 937 -29.82 56.54 7.50
CA LEU A 937 -29.48 56.11 6.15
C LEU A 937 -29.28 54.57 6.12
N PRO A 938 -29.66 53.92 5.00
CA PRO A 938 -29.64 52.47 4.84
C PRO A 938 -28.33 51.78 5.25
#